data_AF-A0A7J5EFA0-F1
#
_entry.id   AF-A0A7J5EFA0-F1
#
_cell.length_a   1.000
_cell.length_b   1.000
_cell.length_c   1.000
_cell.angle_alpha   90.00
_cell.angle_beta   90.00
_cell.angle_gamma   90.00
#
_symmetry.space_group_name_H-M   'P 1'
#
loop_
_entity.id
_entity.type
_entity.pdbx_description
1 polymer ?
#
loop_
_entity_poly.entity_id
_entity_poly.type
_entity_poly.pdbx_seq_one_letter_code
_entity_poly.pdbx_strand_id
1 'polypeptide(L)'
;MKVLFPFICGFFCCFFQAQNAFAMLVLEQDTAKKNAYYFVSNRNTSDGNFAMYKARTNQSGISSTLIRGNFEVKGFPHMRKAEISVYNISTDELVGVYNTNSKTGNYLIILMPNLKYEFVVNSYGYAPIKKIVEIPSYASTNINDELSKQQLTLSIDSGIVNLAINTWFVEEKEPTLFLLTVYDESNENNHKVELYEINEVEEIEVERRQLTETDFGNIDEVLKKQVEEENKKPEIAEKAFLKKDYKTASDIYSQLLNFDASDALYNYRKGVSLYFLEQNKLKALPYLQKAEGNPNIPYDVHYYLGMIYHLWTDFAKAEIAFNLFKTKAKPTEVETLKINQLLQNCINGKALIQDQFDMFIQNKTPIDIQKLTKELPTQLTSEKLFEKTSFFISPIDAKKKEKMWMFKTEQNEMIQTSYGLDEKSGKDLFVNVLMGGDKWGIPKSLGTTINTPFDEDYAFVTLDGKTLYFASKGHNSMGGYDIFTATRKTVNDAWGEAKNMGYPINSPYDDFMFMPSLNEQDAFFVSNRRSPTGGYNLYKISMPKPALPLTIIKGHFMTNDSIPNFSASIAVYNTNNEEVVGIYNSNANTGNFLMALIPGVKYEFNITADGFNEHTAYVTVPIQTEDFPLRQSIKLKKEGSFEILNIDNYFTKEEAEKAPEYKLTKKDFEKNAPSESATPKQAIAEKFKKASSDQQKIIDAAEQFFINKQYLKCAEQFAKVAPLIELSDKHNYMYGKSLFNATRDYEKTLEFLEKAAQSKTTPYDVFFMLGKTNHNAYRFERAAKAYEKYKTLANEKEIAAHDIENEMSLSMFGKKIVNNPKPIEVTQNKTFTQANFHNIYGSLDIEAKFLLAPDDMTSAKDKAENFKPTMYLNNSKTLIYFSSYGENGANGKDLYFMKKLPNNTWSEAINVGAPVNTSADEDFPFLSKDETTLYFSSKAHGSMGGYDIFKSTWDEKTSSWSTPINMGAPINSPFDDIFYVEE
;
A
#
# COMPACT_ATOMS: atom_id res chain seq x y z
N MET A 1 68.08 -29.12 25.19
CA MET A 1 67.14 -28.05 25.58
C MET A 1 66.06 -28.63 26.50
N LYS A 2 66.14 -28.45 27.82
CA LYS A 2 65.16 -28.99 28.80
C LYS A 2 64.52 -27.93 29.71
N VAL A 3 64.58 -26.65 29.31
CA VAL A 3 64.09 -25.50 30.11
C VAL A 3 62.99 -24.70 29.38
N LEU A 4 62.90 -24.77 28.04
CA LEU A 4 61.88 -24.04 27.26
C LEU A 4 60.55 -24.80 27.09
N PHE A 5 60.53 -26.13 27.24
CA PHE A 5 59.32 -26.92 26.98
C PHE A 5 58.16 -26.65 27.97
N PRO A 6 58.39 -26.49 29.30
CA PRO A 6 57.32 -26.17 30.24
C PRO A 6 56.64 -24.82 29.97
N PHE A 7 57.39 -23.81 29.53
CA PHE A 7 56.84 -22.49 29.22
C PHE A 7 55.92 -22.48 28.00
N ILE A 8 56.21 -23.29 26.99
CA ILE A 8 55.38 -23.42 25.78
C ILE A 8 54.06 -24.14 26.10
N CYS A 9 54.09 -25.19 26.93
CA CYS A 9 52.85 -25.83 27.41
C CYS A 9 52.03 -24.92 28.34
N GLY A 10 52.68 -24.14 29.21
CA GLY A 10 52.00 -23.19 30.10
C GLY A 10 51.17 -22.14 29.34
N PHE A 11 51.75 -21.54 28.29
CA PHE A 11 51.02 -20.57 27.47
C PHE A 11 49.83 -21.19 26.71
N PHE A 12 49.96 -22.44 26.25
CA PHE A 12 48.86 -23.16 25.58
C PHE A 12 47.69 -23.49 26.52
N CYS A 13 47.96 -23.86 27.79
CA CYS A 13 46.90 -24.10 28.76
C CYS A 13 46.16 -22.81 29.18
N CYS A 14 46.87 -21.70 29.37
CA CYS A 14 46.23 -20.43 29.73
C CYS A 14 45.28 -19.90 28.64
N PHE A 15 45.61 -20.06 27.36
CA PHE A 15 44.70 -19.69 26.27
C PHE A 15 43.44 -20.56 26.22
N PHE A 16 43.53 -21.87 26.50
CA PHE A 16 42.37 -22.76 26.53
C PHE A 16 41.47 -22.61 27.77
N GLN A 17 41.98 -22.10 28.90
CA GLN A 17 41.13 -21.75 30.04
C GLN A 17 40.52 -20.34 29.91
N ALA A 18 41.18 -19.39 29.25
CA ALA A 18 40.60 -18.07 28.97
C ALA A 18 39.34 -18.15 28.09
N GLN A 19 39.29 -19.07 27.10
CA GLN A 19 38.13 -19.23 26.23
C GLN A 19 36.94 -19.94 26.91
N ASN A 20 37.18 -20.81 27.90
CA ASN A 20 36.09 -21.49 28.63
C ASN A 20 35.58 -20.71 29.85
N ALA A 21 36.38 -19.82 30.45
CA ALA A 21 35.92 -18.97 31.55
C ALA A 21 34.93 -17.88 31.10
N PHE A 22 35.09 -17.35 29.89
CA PHE A 22 34.16 -16.36 29.31
C PHE A 22 32.85 -16.98 28.77
N ALA A 23 32.77 -18.31 28.71
CA ALA A 23 31.58 -19.06 28.28
C ALA A 23 30.79 -19.68 29.45
N MET A 24 31.19 -19.42 30.70
CA MET A 24 30.61 -20.10 31.88
C MET A 24 30.49 -19.20 33.12
N LEU A 25 30.25 -17.89 32.93
CA LEU A 25 29.90 -16.98 34.03
C LEU A 25 28.80 -15.94 33.69
N VAL A 26 27.91 -16.26 32.74
CA VAL A 26 26.55 -15.66 32.69
C VAL A 26 25.54 -16.80 32.53
N LEU A 27 25.45 -17.63 33.57
CA LEU A 27 24.22 -18.35 33.92
C LEU A 27 23.53 -17.58 35.06
N GLU A 28 23.37 -16.27 34.87
CA GLU A 28 22.31 -15.53 35.55
C GLU A 28 20.96 -15.93 34.95
N GLN A 29 19.89 -15.73 35.72
CA GLN A 29 18.58 -16.27 35.43
C GLN A 29 17.98 -15.69 34.15
N ASP A 30 17.52 -16.58 33.28
CA ASP A 30 16.37 -16.44 32.39
C ASP A 30 15.96 -14.99 32.06
N THR A 31 16.64 -14.40 31.07
CA THR A 31 16.35 -13.04 30.63
C THR A 31 15.07 -12.92 29.80
N ALA A 32 14.32 -14.01 29.57
CA ALA A 32 13.01 -13.96 28.91
C ALA A 32 11.93 -13.28 29.76
N LYS A 33 12.21 -13.04 31.05
CA LYS A 33 11.32 -12.32 31.99
C LYS A 33 11.24 -10.79 31.77
N LYS A 34 11.65 -10.25 30.61
CA LYS A 34 11.77 -8.80 30.37
C LYS A 34 10.64 -8.24 29.50
N ASN A 35 10.02 -7.16 30.02
CA ASN A 35 9.03 -6.30 29.36
C ASN A 35 7.59 -6.86 29.33
N ALA A 36 7.12 -7.36 30.47
CA ALA A 36 5.69 -7.57 30.72
C ALA A 36 5.01 -6.30 31.28
N TYR A 37 3.69 -6.22 31.15
CA TYR A 37 2.82 -5.17 31.65
C TYR A 37 1.42 -5.73 31.98
N TYR A 38 0.43 -4.90 32.33
CA TYR A 38 -0.91 -5.34 32.74
C TYR A 38 -2.00 -4.31 32.47
N PHE A 39 -3.19 -4.79 32.04
CA PHE A 39 -4.43 -4.01 31.92
C PHE A 39 -5.61 -4.50 32.74
N VAL A 40 -6.74 -3.83 32.55
CA VAL A 40 -8.14 -4.20 32.73
C VAL A 40 -8.88 -4.06 31.36
N SER A 41 -10.20 -4.18 31.20
CA SER A 41 -10.97 -3.72 30.01
C SER A 41 -12.38 -4.26 30.10
N ASN A 42 -13.37 -3.52 29.58
CA ASN A 42 -14.73 -4.03 29.39
C ASN A 42 -15.06 -4.47 27.94
N ARG A 43 -14.06 -4.63 27.06
CA ARG A 43 -14.23 -5.09 25.66
C ARG A 43 -15.01 -6.41 25.53
N ASN A 44 -14.65 -7.41 26.34
CA ASN A 44 -15.12 -8.80 26.24
C ASN A 44 -15.98 -9.24 27.44
N THR A 45 -16.61 -8.30 28.14
CA THR A 45 -17.36 -8.57 29.40
C THR A 45 -18.84 -8.20 29.32
N SER A 46 -19.64 -8.74 30.23
CA SER A 46 -20.99 -8.24 30.48
C SER A 46 -20.94 -6.90 31.22
N ASP A 47 -21.97 -6.07 31.03
CA ASP A 47 -22.10 -4.75 31.66
C ASP A 47 -21.80 -4.77 33.17
N GLY A 48 -20.96 -3.83 33.64
CA GLY A 48 -20.50 -3.75 35.04
C GLY A 48 -19.35 -4.69 35.42
N ASN A 49 -18.88 -5.55 34.51
CA ASN A 49 -17.67 -6.35 34.66
C ASN A 49 -16.54 -5.83 33.78
N PHE A 50 -15.33 -6.16 34.21
CA PHE A 50 -14.06 -5.85 33.57
C PHE A 50 -13.14 -7.09 33.66
N ALA A 51 -12.05 -7.14 32.88
CA ALA A 51 -11.09 -8.24 32.91
C ALA A 51 -9.64 -7.75 32.83
N MET A 52 -8.75 -8.23 33.70
CA MET A 52 -7.32 -7.89 33.75
C MET A 52 -6.47 -8.92 33.02
N TYR A 53 -5.49 -8.49 32.24
CA TYR A 53 -4.66 -9.34 31.37
C TYR A 53 -3.15 -8.97 31.57
N LYS A 54 -2.20 -9.92 31.45
CA LYS A 54 -0.73 -9.77 31.70
C LYS A 54 0.22 -9.93 30.46
N ALA A 55 0.95 -8.88 30.09
CA ALA A 55 1.62 -8.64 28.81
C ALA A 55 2.98 -9.26 28.50
N ARG A 56 3.32 -9.13 27.21
CA ARG A 56 4.59 -8.66 26.63
C ARG A 56 4.36 -8.13 25.21
N THR A 57 5.29 -7.34 24.67
CA THR A 57 5.26 -6.88 23.26
C THR A 57 6.11 -7.81 22.38
N ASN A 58 5.58 -8.29 21.24
CA ASN A 58 6.37 -9.13 20.33
C ASN A 58 7.51 -8.30 19.71
N GLN A 59 8.75 -8.76 19.88
CA GLN A 59 9.94 -8.08 19.35
C GLN A 59 10.23 -8.45 17.88
N SER A 60 9.51 -9.43 17.34
CA SER A 60 9.51 -9.78 15.91
C SER A 60 8.74 -8.71 15.14
N GLY A 61 9.40 -8.03 14.19
CA GLY A 61 8.77 -6.99 13.38
C GLY A 61 7.69 -7.55 12.46
N ILE A 62 6.42 -7.14 12.67
CA ILE A 62 5.22 -7.39 11.84
C ILE A 62 5.21 -8.80 11.19
N SER A 63 5.02 -9.83 12.01
CA SER A 63 4.68 -11.16 11.51
C SER A 63 3.28 -11.14 10.87
N SER A 64 3.13 -11.68 9.66
CA SER A 64 1.85 -11.86 8.95
C SER A 64 1.40 -13.32 9.01
N THR A 65 0.29 -13.60 9.69
CA THR A 65 -0.27 -14.94 9.86
C THR A 65 -0.57 -15.60 8.51
N LEU A 66 -0.01 -16.80 8.30
CA LEU A 66 -0.23 -17.61 7.10
C LEU A 66 -1.25 -18.73 7.37
N ILE A 67 -2.43 -18.62 6.76
CA ILE A 67 -3.58 -19.50 7.00
C ILE A 67 -3.83 -20.39 5.79
N ARG A 68 -3.52 -21.69 5.90
CA ARG A 68 -3.82 -22.73 4.92
C ARG A 68 -5.22 -23.28 5.16
N GLY A 69 -6.16 -22.92 4.30
CA GLY A 69 -7.55 -23.34 4.44
C GLY A 69 -8.01 -24.43 3.48
N ASN A 70 -9.19 -25.00 3.73
CA ASN A 70 -9.93 -25.90 2.86
C ASN A 70 -11.41 -25.51 2.83
N PHE A 71 -12.02 -25.52 1.64
CA PHE A 71 -13.44 -25.26 1.42
C PHE A 71 -14.18 -26.51 0.92
N GLU A 72 -15.30 -26.82 1.56
CA GLU A 72 -16.23 -27.89 1.17
C GLU A 72 -17.70 -27.46 1.23
N VAL A 73 -18.54 -28.14 0.45
CA VAL A 73 -19.99 -28.13 0.63
C VAL A 73 -20.42 -29.47 1.24
N LYS A 74 -21.06 -29.41 2.41
CA LYS A 74 -21.54 -30.58 3.19
C LYS A 74 -22.51 -31.42 2.34
N GLY A 75 -22.15 -32.68 2.12
CA GLY A 75 -22.90 -33.61 1.26
C GLY A 75 -22.62 -33.49 -0.24
N PHE A 76 -21.88 -32.47 -0.70
CA PHE A 76 -21.50 -32.25 -2.09
C PHE A 76 -19.98 -32.09 -2.23
N PRO A 77 -19.18 -33.13 -1.97
CA PRO A 77 -17.70 -33.05 -1.92
C PRO A 77 -17.02 -32.71 -3.26
N HIS A 78 -17.79 -32.61 -4.35
CA HIS A 78 -17.32 -32.15 -5.67
C HIS A 78 -17.45 -30.62 -5.83
N MET A 79 -18.26 -29.94 -5.00
CA MET A 79 -18.40 -28.48 -5.02
C MET A 79 -17.33 -27.87 -4.10
N ARG A 80 -16.13 -27.71 -4.67
CA ARG A 80 -14.92 -27.22 -3.99
C ARG A 80 -14.38 -25.91 -4.58
N LYS A 81 -15.21 -25.18 -5.34
CA LYS A 81 -14.87 -23.87 -5.91
C LYS A 81 -15.72 -22.76 -5.29
N ALA A 82 -15.14 -22.09 -4.31
CA ALA A 82 -15.48 -20.75 -3.86
C ALA A 82 -14.34 -19.74 -4.06
N GLU A 83 -14.70 -18.50 -4.20
CA GLU A 83 -13.85 -17.31 -4.03
C GLU A 83 -14.07 -16.77 -2.62
N ILE A 84 -13.02 -16.25 -1.99
CA ILE A 84 -13.04 -15.73 -0.61
C ILE A 84 -12.45 -14.33 -0.64
N SER A 85 -13.29 -13.31 -0.67
CA SER A 85 -12.86 -11.91 -0.59
C SER A 85 -12.80 -11.49 0.87
N VAL A 86 -11.64 -11.04 1.34
CA VAL A 86 -11.40 -10.72 2.75
C VAL A 86 -11.23 -9.21 2.92
N TYR A 87 -12.05 -8.60 3.77
CA TYR A 87 -12.04 -7.17 4.04
C TYR A 87 -11.57 -6.88 5.46
N ASN A 88 -10.77 -5.83 5.65
CA ASN A 88 -10.48 -5.31 6.98
C ASN A 88 -11.74 -4.58 7.50
N ILE A 89 -12.29 -5.03 8.62
CA ILE A 89 -13.59 -4.54 9.12
C ILE A 89 -13.54 -3.06 9.51
N SER A 90 -12.38 -2.59 9.94
CA SER A 90 -12.17 -1.22 10.41
C SER A 90 -12.06 -0.15 9.33
N THR A 91 -11.48 -0.50 8.18
CA THR A 91 -11.34 0.43 7.05
C THR A 91 -12.38 0.23 5.97
N ASP A 92 -13.07 -0.92 5.95
CA ASP A 92 -13.92 -1.40 4.86
C ASP A 92 -13.14 -1.65 3.54
N GLU A 93 -11.81 -1.83 3.64
CA GLU A 93 -10.91 -2.06 2.51
C GLU A 93 -10.70 -3.55 2.22
N LEU A 94 -10.54 -3.87 0.93
CA LEU A 94 -10.23 -5.22 0.46
C LEU A 94 -8.77 -5.56 0.73
N VAL A 95 -8.53 -6.60 1.54
CA VAL A 95 -7.19 -7.08 1.94
C VAL A 95 -6.67 -8.12 0.95
N GLY A 96 -7.58 -8.93 0.40
CA GLY A 96 -7.23 -9.89 -0.66
C GLY A 96 -8.43 -10.69 -1.16
N VAL A 97 -8.31 -11.26 -2.35
CA VAL A 97 -9.29 -12.18 -2.94
C VAL A 97 -8.62 -13.53 -3.19
N TYR A 98 -9.07 -14.56 -2.47
CA TYR A 98 -8.40 -15.85 -2.42
C TYR A 98 -9.28 -16.91 -3.07
N ASN A 99 -8.75 -17.61 -4.07
CA ASN A 99 -9.48 -18.62 -4.83
C ASN A 99 -9.16 -20.03 -4.30
N THR A 100 -10.21 -20.81 -4.03
CA THR A 100 -10.09 -22.21 -3.63
C THR A 100 -9.73 -23.10 -4.82
N ASN A 101 -8.89 -24.11 -4.58
CA ASN A 101 -8.54 -25.11 -5.57
C ASN A 101 -9.75 -26.01 -5.87
N SER A 102 -10.29 -25.94 -7.09
CA SER A 102 -11.53 -26.62 -7.49
C SER A 102 -11.54 -28.15 -7.37
N LYS A 103 -10.38 -28.81 -7.16
CA LYS A 103 -10.28 -30.26 -6.92
C LYS A 103 -10.17 -30.61 -5.44
N THR A 104 -9.36 -29.86 -4.68
CA THR A 104 -9.04 -30.20 -3.27
C THR A 104 -9.83 -29.39 -2.26
N GLY A 105 -10.32 -28.21 -2.62
CA GLY A 105 -10.89 -27.19 -1.73
C GLY A 105 -9.83 -26.27 -1.12
N ASN A 106 -8.54 -26.56 -1.28
CA ASN A 106 -7.47 -25.86 -0.58
C ASN A 106 -7.31 -24.40 -1.04
N TYR A 107 -7.03 -23.50 -0.11
CA TYR A 107 -6.65 -22.11 -0.34
C TYR A 107 -5.57 -21.68 0.67
N LEU A 108 -4.99 -20.50 0.46
CA LEU A 108 -3.94 -19.94 1.31
C LEU A 108 -4.21 -18.44 1.47
N ILE A 109 -4.22 -17.95 2.71
CA ILE A 109 -4.56 -16.58 3.09
C ILE A 109 -3.41 -16.00 3.92
N ILE A 110 -3.10 -14.73 3.71
CA ILE A 110 -2.13 -13.96 4.50
C ILE A 110 -2.89 -12.80 5.12
N LEU A 111 -2.87 -12.71 6.45
CA LEU A 111 -3.52 -11.65 7.21
C LEU A 111 -2.58 -11.16 8.31
N MET A 112 -2.83 -9.96 8.82
CA MET A 112 -2.11 -9.50 10.02
C MET A 112 -2.76 -10.17 11.24
N PRO A 113 -1.96 -10.61 12.24
CA PRO A 113 -2.51 -11.07 13.49
C PRO A 113 -3.31 -9.93 14.14
N ASN A 114 -4.22 -10.30 15.04
CA ASN A 114 -4.94 -9.36 15.89
C ASN A 114 -5.92 -8.39 15.15
N LEU A 115 -6.24 -8.63 13.87
CA LEU A 115 -7.29 -7.90 13.16
C LEU A 115 -8.54 -8.75 12.90
N LYS A 116 -9.68 -8.06 12.76
CA LYS A 116 -10.99 -8.63 12.46
C LYS A 116 -11.30 -8.44 10.98
N TYR A 117 -11.63 -9.53 10.30
CA TYR A 117 -11.80 -9.55 8.86
C TYR A 117 -13.16 -10.12 8.44
N GLU A 118 -13.83 -9.47 7.50
CA GLU A 118 -15.08 -9.95 6.89
C GLU A 118 -14.70 -10.86 5.71
N PHE A 119 -14.86 -12.17 5.88
CA PHE A 119 -14.71 -13.17 4.82
C PHE A 119 -16.03 -13.25 4.05
N VAL A 120 -16.01 -12.88 2.77
CA VAL A 120 -17.14 -12.97 1.84
C VAL A 120 -16.89 -14.17 0.93
N VAL A 121 -17.53 -15.30 1.25
CA VAL A 121 -17.35 -16.57 0.53
C VAL A 121 -18.39 -16.71 -0.58
N ASN A 122 -17.92 -16.61 -1.82
CA ASN A 122 -18.68 -16.66 -3.05
C ASN A 122 -18.54 -18.05 -3.70
N SER A 123 -19.46 -18.96 -3.41
CA SER A 123 -19.48 -20.34 -3.92
C SER A 123 -20.49 -20.51 -5.05
N TYR A 124 -20.11 -21.21 -6.13
CA TYR A 124 -20.99 -21.41 -7.29
C TYR A 124 -22.33 -22.04 -6.90
N GLY A 125 -23.43 -21.39 -7.29
CA GLY A 125 -24.80 -21.81 -6.98
C GLY A 125 -25.40 -21.21 -5.70
N TYR A 126 -24.62 -20.45 -4.93
CA TYR A 126 -25.06 -19.82 -3.68
C TYR A 126 -24.91 -18.29 -3.75
N ALA A 127 -25.66 -17.56 -2.93
CA ALA A 127 -25.38 -16.14 -2.69
C ALA A 127 -24.08 -16.01 -1.86
N PRO A 128 -23.28 -14.94 -2.04
CA PRO A 128 -22.07 -14.74 -1.23
C PRO A 128 -22.40 -14.67 0.27
N ILE A 129 -21.76 -15.53 1.06
CA ILE A 129 -22.00 -15.63 2.51
C ILE A 129 -20.89 -14.89 3.25
N LYS A 130 -21.29 -13.94 4.10
CA LYS A 130 -20.38 -13.17 4.95
C LYS A 130 -20.14 -13.87 6.29
N LYS A 131 -18.91 -13.84 6.78
CA LYS A 131 -18.56 -14.25 8.15
C LYS A 131 -17.37 -13.46 8.66
N ILE A 132 -17.40 -13.07 9.93
CA ILE A 132 -16.23 -12.45 10.58
C ILE A 132 -15.27 -13.55 11.03
N VAL A 133 -13.97 -13.33 10.79
CA VAL A 133 -12.87 -14.10 11.36
C VAL A 133 -11.95 -13.13 12.09
N GLU A 134 -11.73 -13.39 13.37
CA GLU A 134 -10.76 -12.70 14.22
C GLU A 134 -9.46 -13.53 14.18
N ILE A 135 -8.35 -12.89 13.83
CA ILE A 135 -7.02 -13.52 13.88
C ILE A 135 -6.45 -13.20 15.26
N PRO A 136 -6.07 -14.18 16.10
CA PRO A 136 -5.49 -13.89 17.38
C PRO A 136 -4.07 -13.33 17.23
N SER A 137 -3.56 -12.73 18.29
CA SER A 137 -2.30 -11.99 18.30
C SER A 137 -1.05 -12.89 18.16
N TYR A 138 -1.11 -14.11 18.71
CA TYR A 138 -0.03 -15.13 18.68
C TYR A 138 0.14 -15.90 17.36
N ALA A 139 -0.62 -15.58 16.30
CA ALA A 139 -0.77 -16.45 15.13
C ALA A 139 0.39 -16.31 14.12
N SER A 140 1.24 -17.35 14.04
CA SER A 140 2.57 -17.29 13.44
C SER A 140 2.66 -17.14 11.91
N THR A 141 3.82 -16.62 11.47
CA THR A 141 4.36 -16.66 10.11
C THR A 141 5.04 -17.97 9.69
N ASN A 142 5.46 -18.80 10.65
CA ASN A 142 6.53 -19.78 10.42
C ASN A 142 6.14 -20.88 9.42
N ILE A 143 6.88 -20.95 8.30
CA ILE A 143 6.65 -21.91 7.21
C ILE A 143 7.24 -23.30 7.51
N ASN A 144 8.18 -23.39 8.45
CA ASN A 144 9.00 -24.59 8.64
C ASN A 144 8.36 -25.64 9.58
N ASP A 145 7.62 -25.20 10.61
CA ASP A 145 7.19 -26.09 11.71
C ASP A 145 5.72 -26.54 11.58
N GLU A 146 4.74 -25.63 11.54
CA GLU A 146 3.38 -25.90 11.02
C GLU A 146 2.67 -24.60 10.60
N LEU A 147 1.76 -24.67 9.62
CA LEU A 147 0.89 -23.55 9.23
C LEU A 147 -0.45 -23.56 9.97
N SER A 148 -0.98 -22.37 10.25
CA SER A 148 -2.36 -22.19 10.72
C SER A 148 -3.34 -22.80 9.71
N LYS A 149 -4.33 -23.56 10.20
CA LYS A 149 -5.28 -24.33 9.38
C LYS A 149 -6.68 -23.72 9.43
N GLN A 150 -7.45 -23.84 8.35
CA GLN A 150 -8.85 -23.38 8.34
C GLN A 150 -9.76 -24.36 7.57
N GLN A 151 -10.99 -24.55 8.04
CA GLN A 151 -12.03 -25.30 7.34
C GLN A 151 -13.27 -24.42 7.16
N LEU A 152 -13.66 -24.21 5.91
CA LEU A 152 -14.94 -23.65 5.51
C LEU A 152 -15.86 -24.81 5.12
N THR A 153 -16.97 -24.96 5.84
CA THR A 153 -17.99 -25.96 5.52
C THR A 153 -19.31 -25.24 5.28
N LEU A 154 -19.77 -25.26 4.03
CA LEU A 154 -21.07 -24.71 3.62
C LEU A 154 -22.13 -25.81 3.70
N SER A 155 -23.23 -25.60 4.44
CA SER A 155 -24.34 -26.54 4.54
C SER A 155 -25.67 -25.92 4.12
N ILE A 156 -26.63 -26.78 3.73
CA ILE A 156 -28.02 -26.40 3.50
C ILE A 156 -28.87 -27.13 4.53
N ASP A 157 -29.49 -26.38 5.44
CA ASP A 157 -30.34 -26.92 6.50
C ASP A 157 -31.71 -26.22 6.40
N SER A 158 -32.77 -26.99 6.13
CA SER A 158 -34.14 -26.48 5.90
C SER A 158 -34.29 -25.40 4.79
N GLY A 159 -33.34 -25.35 3.84
CA GLY A 159 -33.32 -24.35 2.76
C GLY A 159 -32.57 -23.06 3.09
N ILE A 160 -32.08 -22.92 4.33
CA ILE A 160 -31.14 -21.86 4.71
C ILE A 160 -29.72 -22.36 4.42
N VAL A 161 -28.90 -21.49 3.83
CA VAL A 161 -27.49 -21.79 3.52
C VAL A 161 -26.61 -21.24 4.65
N ASN A 162 -25.89 -22.13 5.33
CA ASN A 162 -25.03 -21.82 6.46
C ASN A 162 -23.56 -21.94 6.05
N LEU A 163 -22.71 -21.05 6.58
CA LEU A 163 -21.25 -21.15 6.47
C LEU A 163 -20.66 -21.30 7.88
N ALA A 164 -20.05 -22.46 8.14
CA ALA A 164 -19.17 -22.66 9.27
C ALA A 164 -17.73 -22.32 8.87
N ILE A 165 -17.02 -21.59 9.74
CA ILE A 165 -15.58 -21.35 9.64
C ILE A 165 -14.95 -21.85 10.94
N ASN A 166 -14.05 -22.81 10.84
CA ASN A 166 -13.22 -23.27 11.95
C ASN A 166 -11.76 -22.92 11.61
N THR A 167 -11.06 -22.21 12.49
CA THR A 167 -9.66 -21.85 12.30
C THR A 167 -8.84 -22.36 13.48
N TRP A 168 -7.71 -23.00 13.20
CA TRP A 168 -6.75 -23.51 14.16
C TRP A 168 -5.43 -22.79 13.92
N PHE A 169 -5.09 -21.85 14.79
CA PHE A 169 -3.87 -21.05 14.65
C PHE A 169 -2.66 -21.78 15.23
N VAL A 170 -1.49 -21.55 14.64
CA VAL A 170 -0.20 -22.03 15.15
C VAL A 170 0.51 -20.90 15.88
N GLU A 171 1.07 -21.20 17.05
CA GLU A 171 1.73 -20.28 17.97
C GLU A 171 3.18 -19.96 17.52
N GLU A 172 3.59 -18.71 17.65
CA GLU A 172 4.92 -18.23 17.22
C GLU A 172 5.99 -18.44 18.30
N LYS A 173 6.78 -19.52 18.21
CA LYS A 173 8.01 -19.69 19.01
C LYS A 173 9.17 -18.92 18.37
N GLU A 174 10.09 -18.40 19.21
CA GLU A 174 10.97 -17.26 18.89
C GLU A 174 11.73 -17.33 17.54
N PRO A 175 11.93 -16.17 16.87
CA PRO A 175 12.35 -16.11 15.47
C PRO A 175 13.79 -16.56 15.24
N THR A 176 13.97 -17.60 14.43
CA THR A 176 15.29 -18.02 13.92
C THR A 176 15.59 -17.36 12.58
N LEU A 177 16.72 -16.66 12.48
CA LEU A 177 17.07 -15.73 11.38
C LEU A 177 17.87 -16.42 10.27
N PHE A 178 17.37 -16.47 9.03
CA PHE A 178 18.07 -17.10 7.89
C PHE A 178 17.93 -16.43 6.51
N LEU A 179 18.89 -16.74 5.63
CA LEU A 179 18.98 -16.31 4.22
C LEU A 179 18.26 -17.28 3.26
N LEU A 180 18.09 -16.87 2.00
CA LEU A 180 17.62 -17.73 0.90
C LEU A 180 18.56 -18.92 0.63
N THR A 181 18.00 -20.14 0.48
CA THR A 181 18.35 -21.08 -0.62
C THR A 181 17.33 -22.24 -0.82
N VAL A 182 16.42 -22.09 -1.79
CA VAL A 182 16.36 -22.88 -3.07
C VAL A 182 16.30 -24.45 -3.08
N TYR A 183 15.30 -24.99 -3.82
CA TYR A 183 15.06 -26.36 -4.39
C TYR A 183 14.79 -27.63 -3.49
N ASP A 184 13.50 -27.97 -3.30
CA ASP A 184 12.76 -29.08 -4.01
C ASP A 184 12.71 -30.58 -3.52
N GLU A 185 11.76 -31.32 -4.11
CA GLU A 185 11.18 -32.67 -3.86
C GLU A 185 12.06 -33.82 -3.28
N SER A 186 11.53 -34.55 -2.25
CA SER A 186 11.01 -35.94 -2.40
C SER A 186 10.68 -36.72 -1.08
N ASN A 187 9.76 -37.69 -1.18
CA ASN A 187 9.53 -38.91 -0.35
C ASN A 187 9.25 -38.89 1.18
N GLU A 188 7.97 -39.12 1.50
CA GLU A 188 7.42 -40.26 2.28
C GLU A 188 7.92 -40.71 3.70
N ASN A 189 6.92 -40.82 4.60
CA ASN A 189 6.65 -41.85 5.64
C ASN A 189 6.95 -41.63 7.16
N ASN A 190 5.88 -41.86 7.95
CA ASN A 190 5.81 -42.34 9.34
C ASN A 190 6.22 -41.46 10.55
N HIS A 191 5.25 -40.64 10.98
CA HIS A 191 4.60 -40.68 12.31
C HIS A 191 5.36 -40.41 13.65
N LYS A 192 4.79 -39.43 14.37
CA LYS A 192 4.58 -39.32 15.85
C LYS A 192 5.74 -38.89 16.76
N VAL A 193 5.51 -38.14 17.87
CA VAL A 193 4.43 -37.19 18.28
C VAL A 193 4.85 -36.47 19.59
N GLU A 194 4.24 -35.31 19.92
CA GLU A 194 4.28 -34.63 21.25
C GLU A 194 5.67 -34.09 21.71
N LEU A 195 5.85 -33.01 22.49
CA LEU A 195 5.03 -32.00 23.21
C LEU A 195 5.75 -30.62 23.06
N TYR A 196 5.22 -29.42 23.36
CA TYR A 196 3.89 -28.74 23.31
C TYR A 196 4.16 -27.24 23.70
N GLU A 197 3.16 -26.43 24.12
CA GLU A 197 3.14 -25.36 25.19
C GLU A 197 4.32 -24.32 25.32
N ILE A 198 4.23 -23.11 25.90
CA ILE A 198 3.15 -22.20 26.37
C ILE A 198 3.76 -20.78 26.46
N ASN A 199 3.09 -19.61 26.39
CA ASN A 199 1.90 -19.16 25.64
C ASN A 199 1.65 -17.67 26.02
N GLU A 200 1.54 -16.72 25.07
CA GLU A 200 0.47 -15.66 25.07
C GLU A 200 0.89 -14.38 26.04
N VAL A 201 0.40 -13.11 26.45
CA VAL A 201 -0.65 -11.95 26.45
C VAL A 201 0.06 -10.61 26.08
N GLU A 202 -0.68 -9.53 25.75
CA GLU A 202 -0.30 -8.08 25.73
C GLU A 202 -0.95 -7.19 26.85
N GLU A 203 -1.61 -6.09 26.45
CA GLU A 203 -2.78 -5.55 27.09
C GLU A 203 -2.48 -4.41 28.12
N ILE A 204 -2.67 -3.15 27.61
CA ILE A 204 -3.14 -1.77 28.10
C ILE A 204 -2.65 -1.23 29.52
N GLU A 205 -2.93 -0.07 30.23
CA GLU A 205 -4.10 0.84 30.51
C GLU A 205 -3.96 2.28 31.29
N VAL A 206 -4.94 2.95 32.02
CA VAL A 206 -5.78 4.07 31.40
C VAL A 206 -6.61 5.18 32.35
N GLU A 207 -6.59 6.62 32.47
CA GLU A 207 -7.34 7.93 31.86
C GLU A 207 -8.48 8.83 32.73
N ARG A 208 -8.62 10.24 32.76
CA ARG A 208 -9.38 11.34 33.64
C ARG A 208 -10.90 11.78 33.29
N ARG A 209 -11.16 13.12 33.04
CA ARG A 209 -12.17 14.19 32.70
C ARG A 209 -11.38 15.57 32.67
N GLN A 210 -11.63 16.63 31.85
CA GLN A 210 -12.60 17.79 31.73
C GLN A 210 -12.03 19.23 32.07
N LEU A 211 -12.72 20.35 31.73
CA LEU A 211 -12.63 21.78 32.22
C LEU A 211 -13.89 22.57 31.72
N THR A 212 -14.03 23.88 32.01
CA THR A 212 -15.26 24.70 31.83
C THR A 212 -15.06 26.09 31.19
N GLU A 213 -16.18 26.73 30.82
CA GLU A 213 -16.39 27.72 29.74
C GLU A 213 -15.70 29.11 29.78
N THR A 214 -14.86 29.48 30.75
CA THR A 214 -14.32 30.86 30.82
C THR A 214 -13.30 31.22 29.71
N ASP A 215 -12.79 30.22 29.00
CA ASP A 215 -11.51 30.32 28.31
C ASP A 215 -11.63 30.47 26.78
N PHE A 216 -12.85 30.41 26.23
CA PHE A 216 -13.09 30.49 24.79
C PHE A 216 -13.31 31.92 24.30
N GLY A 217 -12.23 32.51 23.76
CA GLY A 217 -12.27 33.78 23.02
C GLY A 217 -13.10 33.71 21.73
N ASN A 218 -13.40 34.88 21.17
CA ASN A 218 -14.40 35.06 20.10
C ASN A 218 -14.16 34.19 18.84
N ILE A 219 -14.99 33.16 18.68
CA ILE A 219 -14.94 32.16 17.59
C ILE A 219 -15.03 32.79 16.19
N ASP A 220 -15.79 33.89 16.04
CA ASP A 220 -15.92 34.60 14.75
C ASP A 220 -14.56 35.07 14.21
N GLU A 221 -13.63 35.45 15.08
CA GLU A 221 -12.31 35.96 14.67
C GLU A 221 -11.37 34.82 14.23
N VAL A 222 -11.59 33.60 14.72
CA VAL A 222 -10.88 32.38 14.29
C VAL A 222 -11.42 31.90 12.94
N LEU A 223 -12.75 31.77 12.80
CA LEU A 223 -13.39 31.42 11.53
C LEU A 223 -13.01 32.38 10.41
N LYS A 224 -12.96 33.69 10.70
CA LYS A 224 -12.60 34.71 9.72
C LYS A 224 -11.14 34.60 9.27
N LYS A 225 -10.20 34.31 10.19
CA LYS A 225 -8.80 34.00 9.83
C LYS A 225 -8.70 32.76 8.96
N GLN A 226 -9.41 31.67 9.31
CA GLN A 226 -9.35 30.41 8.59
C GLN A 226 -9.90 30.55 7.16
N VAL A 227 -11.00 31.28 6.98
CA VAL A 227 -11.51 31.66 5.64
C VAL A 227 -10.53 32.57 4.89
N GLU A 228 -9.88 33.51 5.58
CA GLU A 228 -8.83 34.35 4.99
C GLU A 228 -7.55 33.59 4.60
N GLU A 229 -7.27 32.41 5.18
CA GLU A 229 -6.12 31.58 4.84
C GLU A 229 -6.43 30.62 3.68
N GLU A 230 -7.59 29.98 3.68
CA GLU A 230 -8.06 29.17 2.53
C GLU A 230 -8.12 29.99 1.24
N ASN A 231 -8.67 31.22 1.29
CA ASN A 231 -8.73 32.12 0.13
C ASN A 231 -7.34 32.53 -0.43
N LYS A 232 -6.25 32.36 0.32
CA LYS A 232 -4.87 32.69 -0.13
C LYS A 232 -4.17 31.52 -0.82
N LYS A 233 -4.68 30.28 -0.71
CA LYS A 233 -4.06 29.08 -1.31
C LYS A 233 -3.78 29.19 -2.83
N PRO A 234 -4.67 29.73 -3.68
CA PRO A 234 -4.38 29.85 -5.11
C PRO A 234 -3.20 30.78 -5.44
N GLU A 235 -3.04 31.91 -4.73
CA GLU A 235 -1.88 32.80 -4.91
C GLU A 235 -0.59 32.09 -4.47
N ILE A 236 -0.62 31.37 -3.34
CA ILE A 236 0.53 30.64 -2.81
C ILE A 236 0.97 29.54 -3.80
N ALA A 237 0.03 28.79 -4.37
CA ALA A 237 0.31 27.74 -5.35
C ALA A 237 0.96 28.28 -6.63
N GLU A 238 0.41 29.35 -7.21
CA GLU A 238 0.95 30.00 -8.41
C GLU A 238 2.34 30.59 -8.14
N LYS A 239 2.54 31.19 -6.96
CA LYS A 239 3.82 31.76 -6.51
C LYS A 239 4.89 30.70 -6.24
N ALA A 240 4.50 29.49 -5.84
CA ALA A 240 5.40 28.33 -5.76
C ALA A 240 5.76 27.82 -7.17
N PHE A 241 4.77 27.66 -8.05
CA PHE A 241 4.96 27.21 -9.43
C PHE A 241 5.89 28.14 -10.23
N LEU A 242 5.67 29.45 -10.16
CA LEU A 242 6.51 30.45 -10.83
C LEU A 242 7.95 30.51 -10.28
N LYS A 243 8.16 30.09 -9.02
CA LYS A 243 9.48 29.90 -8.41
C LYS A 243 10.14 28.55 -8.76
N LYS A 244 9.45 27.67 -9.48
CA LYS A 244 9.84 26.26 -9.73
C LYS A 244 9.90 25.40 -8.47
N ASP A 245 9.22 25.79 -7.40
CA ASP A 245 8.94 24.91 -6.26
C ASP A 245 7.75 24.01 -6.63
N TYR A 246 8.03 23.04 -7.50
CA TYR A 246 7.04 22.14 -8.05
C TYR A 246 6.42 21.23 -6.97
N LYS A 247 7.13 20.96 -5.86
CA LYS A 247 6.60 20.16 -4.76
C LYS A 247 5.47 20.90 -4.05
N THR A 248 5.77 22.08 -3.50
CA THR A 248 4.76 22.92 -2.83
C THR A 248 3.60 23.27 -3.77
N ALA A 249 3.88 23.52 -5.06
CA ALA A 249 2.84 23.72 -6.07
C ALA A 249 1.95 22.47 -6.23
N SER A 250 2.53 21.29 -6.49
CA SER A 250 1.79 20.03 -6.68
C SER A 250 0.92 19.67 -5.48
N ASP A 251 1.43 19.86 -4.27
CA ASP A 251 0.73 19.54 -3.03
C ASP A 251 -0.49 20.47 -2.84
N ILE A 252 -0.36 21.78 -3.09
CA ILE A 252 -1.49 22.73 -2.97
C ILE A 252 -2.49 22.59 -4.13
N TYR A 253 -2.05 22.43 -5.39
CA TYR A 253 -2.98 22.16 -6.50
C TYR A 253 -3.73 20.84 -6.33
N SER A 254 -3.15 19.86 -5.62
CA SER A 254 -3.89 18.63 -5.26
C SER A 254 -5.01 18.89 -4.26
N GLN A 255 -4.85 19.83 -3.32
CA GLN A 255 -5.97 20.27 -2.45
C GLN A 255 -7.02 21.04 -3.25
N LEU A 256 -6.61 21.96 -4.13
CA LEU A 256 -7.53 22.77 -4.94
C LEU A 256 -8.40 21.92 -5.89
N LEU A 257 -7.81 20.87 -6.49
CA LEU A 257 -8.52 19.93 -7.37
C LEU A 257 -9.50 19.00 -6.62
N ASN A 258 -9.53 18.98 -5.28
CA ASN A 258 -10.59 18.30 -4.52
C ASN A 258 -11.90 19.10 -4.52
N PHE A 259 -11.86 20.42 -4.76
CA PHE A 259 -13.04 21.28 -4.85
C PHE A 259 -13.57 21.38 -6.29
N ASP A 260 -12.67 21.45 -7.28
CA ASP A 260 -13.00 21.30 -8.71
C ASP A 260 -11.94 20.45 -9.42
N ALA A 261 -12.26 19.17 -9.65
CA ALA A 261 -11.40 18.23 -10.35
C ALA A 261 -11.30 18.47 -11.87
N SER A 262 -12.07 19.43 -12.41
CA SER A 262 -12.18 19.76 -13.82
C SER A 262 -11.43 21.05 -14.23
N ASP A 263 -10.97 21.87 -13.27
CA ASP A 263 -10.24 23.11 -13.58
C ASP A 263 -8.99 22.82 -14.43
N ALA A 264 -9.00 23.32 -15.67
CA ALA A 264 -7.97 23.03 -16.66
C ALA A 264 -6.61 23.67 -16.30
N LEU A 265 -6.59 24.79 -15.57
CA LEU A 265 -5.37 25.49 -15.19
C LEU A 265 -4.69 24.80 -14.01
N TYR A 266 -5.45 24.37 -13.00
CA TYR A 266 -4.93 23.55 -11.91
C TYR A 266 -4.48 22.17 -12.40
N ASN A 267 -5.23 21.56 -13.32
CA ASN A 267 -4.79 20.33 -14.01
C ASN A 267 -3.48 20.57 -14.79
N TYR A 268 -3.35 21.65 -15.57
CA TYR A 268 -2.10 22.02 -16.24
C TYR A 268 -0.93 22.20 -15.26
N ARG A 269 -1.12 23.04 -14.23
CA ARG A 269 -0.08 23.38 -13.25
C ARG A 269 0.38 22.16 -12.46
N LYS A 270 -0.54 21.29 -12.04
CA LYS A 270 -0.22 20.01 -11.40
C LYS A 270 0.48 19.05 -12.38
N GLY A 271 0.00 18.92 -13.61
CA GLY A 271 0.62 18.08 -14.64
C GLY A 271 2.08 18.45 -14.92
N VAL A 272 2.37 19.75 -15.12
CA VAL A 272 3.75 20.22 -15.32
C VAL A 272 4.59 20.06 -14.05
N SER A 273 4.02 20.26 -12.85
CA SER A 273 4.73 20.00 -11.59
C SER A 273 5.12 18.54 -11.45
N LEU A 274 4.20 17.61 -11.72
CA LEU A 274 4.46 16.17 -11.73
C LEU A 274 5.48 15.78 -12.80
N TYR A 275 5.48 16.39 -13.99
CA TYR A 275 6.49 16.15 -15.02
C TYR A 275 7.92 16.46 -14.54
N PHE A 276 8.11 17.47 -13.68
CA PHE A 276 9.41 17.79 -13.09
C PHE A 276 9.75 16.99 -11.83
N LEU A 277 8.75 16.60 -11.02
CA LEU A 277 8.96 15.83 -9.78
C LEU A 277 9.16 14.32 -10.00
N GLU A 278 8.32 13.71 -10.85
CA GLU A 278 8.19 12.26 -10.94
C GLU A 278 9.17 11.68 -11.95
N GLN A 279 9.80 10.55 -11.63
CA GLN A 279 10.65 9.86 -12.61
C GLN A 279 9.81 9.18 -13.70
N ASN A 280 8.69 8.55 -13.33
CA ASN A 280 7.70 8.08 -14.31
C ASN A 280 6.82 9.25 -14.78
N LYS A 281 7.13 9.77 -15.97
CA LYS A 281 6.44 10.92 -16.57
C LYS A 281 4.96 10.67 -16.92
N LEU A 282 4.47 9.42 -16.95
CA LEU A 282 3.03 9.14 -17.12
C LEU A 282 2.17 9.74 -16.02
N LYS A 283 2.67 9.91 -14.79
CA LYS A 283 1.88 10.50 -13.70
C LYS A 283 1.36 11.91 -14.01
N ALA A 284 2.01 12.63 -14.93
CA ALA A 284 1.54 13.91 -15.46
C ALA A 284 0.46 13.79 -16.55
N LEU A 285 0.41 12.67 -17.27
CA LEU A 285 -0.39 12.51 -18.50
C LEU A 285 -1.90 12.75 -18.30
N PRO A 286 -2.59 12.18 -17.28
CA PRO A 286 -4.03 12.40 -17.08
C PRO A 286 -4.39 13.86 -16.80
N TYR A 287 -3.48 14.61 -16.16
CA TYR A 287 -3.68 16.01 -15.83
C TYR A 287 -3.41 16.92 -17.05
N LEU A 288 -2.38 16.61 -17.85
CA LEU A 288 -2.07 17.36 -19.07
C LEU A 288 -3.13 17.14 -20.16
N GLN A 289 -3.64 15.91 -20.31
CA GLN A 289 -4.73 15.59 -21.24
C GLN A 289 -6.02 16.34 -20.89
N LYS A 290 -6.36 16.47 -19.60
CA LYS A 290 -7.50 17.28 -19.13
C LYS A 290 -7.35 18.78 -19.47
N ALA A 291 -6.12 19.28 -19.61
CA ALA A 291 -5.86 20.68 -19.91
C ALA A 291 -5.76 21.01 -21.41
N GLU A 292 -5.34 20.05 -22.25
CA GLU A 292 -5.02 20.25 -23.68
C GLU A 292 -6.18 20.89 -24.49
N GLY A 293 -7.43 20.59 -24.13
CA GLY A 293 -8.62 21.10 -24.83
C GLY A 293 -9.05 22.54 -24.52
N ASN A 294 -8.45 23.22 -23.54
CA ASN A 294 -8.91 24.54 -23.09
C ASN A 294 -8.06 25.68 -23.70
N PRO A 295 -8.66 26.68 -24.38
CA PRO A 295 -7.92 27.72 -25.10
C PRO A 295 -7.13 28.69 -24.22
N ASN A 296 -7.40 28.73 -22.91
CA ASN A 296 -6.70 29.61 -21.95
C ASN A 296 -5.41 28.97 -21.38
N ILE A 297 -5.07 27.74 -21.78
CA ILE A 297 -3.93 26.98 -21.25
C ILE A 297 -2.64 27.27 -22.04
N PRO A 298 -1.48 27.37 -21.38
CA PRO A 298 -0.19 27.54 -22.05
C PRO A 298 0.07 26.45 -23.11
N TYR A 299 0.49 26.88 -24.30
CA TYR A 299 0.57 26.02 -25.47
C TYR A 299 1.72 24.98 -25.41
N ASP A 300 2.65 25.14 -24.46
CA ASP A 300 3.71 24.17 -24.14
C ASP A 300 3.18 22.87 -23.52
N VAL A 301 1.89 22.80 -23.16
CA VAL A 301 1.18 21.53 -22.85
C VAL A 301 1.48 20.44 -23.90
N HIS A 302 1.48 20.79 -25.20
CA HIS A 302 1.75 19.86 -26.30
C HIS A 302 3.23 19.41 -26.35
N TYR A 303 4.18 20.21 -25.84
CA TYR A 303 5.58 19.78 -25.72
C TYR A 303 5.73 18.73 -24.62
N TYR A 304 5.16 18.94 -23.44
CA TYR A 304 5.20 17.95 -22.35
C TYR A 304 4.48 16.65 -22.76
N LEU A 305 3.32 16.75 -23.41
CA LEU A 305 2.61 15.59 -23.97
C LEU A 305 3.46 14.87 -25.02
N GLY A 306 4.08 15.61 -25.95
CA GLY A 306 4.98 15.04 -26.96
C GLY A 306 6.15 14.27 -26.33
N MET A 307 6.81 14.84 -25.32
CA MET A 307 7.88 14.17 -24.58
C MET A 307 7.39 12.91 -23.85
N ILE A 308 6.21 12.95 -23.22
CA ILE A 308 5.65 11.78 -22.52
C ILE A 308 5.34 10.65 -23.52
N TYR A 309 4.65 10.95 -24.62
CA TYR A 309 4.33 9.97 -25.66
C TYR A 309 5.59 9.39 -26.32
N HIS A 310 6.62 10.22 -26.53
CA HIS A 310 7.91 9.80 -27.09
C HIS A 310 8.63 8.80 -26.18
N LEU A 311 8.75 9.12 -24.88
CA LEU A 311 9.35 8.22 -23.87
C LEU A 311 8.58 6.90 -23.70
N TRP A 312 7.30 6.87 -24.10
CA TRP A 312 6.43 5.69 -24.06
C TRP A 312 6.24 5.01 -25.42
N THR A 313 7.11 5.29 -26.39
CA THR A 313 7.12 4.71 -27.75
C THR A 313 5.86 4.97 -28.59
N ASP A 314 4.93 5.81 -28.12
CA ASP A 314 3.80 6.32 -28.91
C ASP A 314 4.27 7.48 -29.79
N PHE A 315 5.21 7.15 -30.68
CA PHE A 315 5.86 8.08 -31.60
C PHE A 315 4.84 8.77 -32.54
N ALA A 316 3.66 8.17 -32.76
CA ALA A 316 2.57 8.75 -33.54
C ALA A 316 1.88 9.90 -32.79
N LYS A 317 1.48 9.71 -31.52
CA LYS A 317 0.95 10.83 -30.71
C LYS A 317 2.03 11.87 -30.41
N ALA A 318 3.28 11.43 -30.21
CA ALA A 318 4.41 12.33 -30.01
C ALA A 318 4.63 13.27 -31.21
N GLU A 319 4.65 12.72 -32.44
CA GLU A 319 4.75 13.50 -33.67
C GLU A 319 3.61 14.50 -33.84
N ILE A 320 2.37 14.11 -33.51
CA ILE A 320 1.21 15.02 -33.55
C ILE A 320 1.39 16.16 -32.54
N ALA A 321 1.73 15.86 -31.28
CA ALA A 321 1.89 16.84 -30.22
C ALA A 321 3.08 17.80 -30.46
N PHE A 322 4.22 17.30 -30.94
CA PHE A 322 5.36 18.13 -31.34
C PHE A 322 5.03 19.04 -32.54
N ASN A 323 4.25 18.57 -33.50
CA ASN A 323 3.77 19.42 -34.59
C ASN A 323 2.78 20.49 -34.09
N LEU A 324 1.84 20.14 -33.20
CA LEU A 324 0.93 21.11 -32.56
C LEU A 324 1.69 22.20 -31.80
N PHE A 325 2.69 21.83 -30.99
CA PHE A 325 3.60 22.78 -30.34
C PHE A 325 4.29 23.70 -31.37
N LYS A 326 4.86 23.12 -32.43
CA LYS A 326 5.56 23.82 -33.52
C LYS A 326 4.67 24.79 -34.32
N THR A 327 3.34 24.65 -34.29
CA THR A 327 2.43 25.66 -34.90
C THR A 327 2.35 26.97 -34.12
N LYS A 328 2.71 26.98 -32.83
CA LYS A 328 2.58 28.13 -31.92
C LYS A 328 3.93 28.62 -31.37
N ALA A 329 4.94 27.76 -31.32
CA ALA A 329 6.30 28.07 -30.87
C ALA A 329 7.03 29.00 -31.84
N LYS A 330 7.89 29.87 -31.32
CA LYS A 330 8.83 30.69 -32.11
C LYS A 330 9.94 29.80 -32.69
N PRO A 331 10.60 30.21 -33.80
CA PRO A 331 11.73 29.48 -34.35
C PRO A 331 12.84 29.17 -33.34
N THR A 332 13.13 30.12 -32.43
CA THR A 332 14.11 29.95 -31.35
C THR A 332 13.71 28.90 -30.31
N GLU A 333 12.41 28.74 -30.03
CA GLU A 333 11.89 27.72 -29.11
C GLU A 333 11.91 26.33 -29.79
N VAL A 334 11.59 26.27 -31.08
CA VAL A 334 11.70 25.06 -31.94
C VAL A 334 13.15 24.56 -32.05
N GLU A 335 14.11 25.48 -32.16
CA GLU A 335 15.55 25.20 -32.18
C GLU A 335 16.08 24.77 -30.81
N THR A 336 15.80 25.55 -29.75
CA THR A 336 16.30 25.30 -28.38
C THR A 336 15.82 23.96 -27.83
N LEU A 337 14.55 23.61 -28.07
CA LEU A 337 13.96 22.33 -27.66
C LEU A 337 14.19 21.21 -28.69
N LYS A 338 14.99 21.45 -29.75
CA LYS A 338 15.34 20.49 -30.81
C LYS A 338 14.13 19.76 -31.41
N ILE A 339 12.99 20.44 -31.56
CA ILE A 339 11.71 19.83 -31.97
C ILE A 339 11.82 19.12 -33.32
N ASN A 340 12.63 19.63 -34.25
CA ASN A 340 12.88 18.97 -35.54
C ASN A 340 13.62 17.63 -35.39
N GLN A 341 14.53 17.51 -34.42
CA GLN A 341 15.20 16.24 -34.11
C GLN A 341 14.23 15.28 -33.43
N LEU A 342 13.42 15.74 -32.46
CA LEU A 342 12.41 14.91 -31.80
C LEU A 342 11.39 14.35 -32.80
N LEU A 343 11.00 15.13 -33.81
CA LEU A 343 10.17 14.66 -34.93
C LEU A 343 10.90 13.59 -35.77
N GLN A 344 12.18 13.78 -36.11
CA GLN A 344 12.95 12.76 -36.83
C GLN A 344 13.13 11.48 -36.01
N ASN A 345 13.42 11.59 -34.72
CA ASN A 345 13.50 10.46 -33.78
C ASN A 345 12.17 9.71 -33.71
N CYS A 346 11.02 10.40 -33.76
CA CYS A 346 9.71 9.74 -33.88
C CYS A 346 9.54 8.99 -35.21
N ILE A 347 10.05 9.51 -36.32
CA ILE A 347 10.05 8.82 -37.63
C ILE A 347 10.93 7.56 -37.57
N ASN A 348 12.12 7.68 -36.98
CA ASN A 348 13.07 6.58 -36.81
C ASN A 348 12.49 5.48 -35.90
N GLY A 349 11.96 5.87 -34.73
CA GLY A 349 11.32 4.98 -33.77
C GLY A 349 10.15 4.20 -34.37
N LYS A 350 9.26 4.86 -35.13
CA LYS A 350 8.16 4.21 -35.86
C LYS A 350 8.62 3.10 -36.82
N ALA A 351 9.85 3.16 -37.34
CA ALA A 351 10.43 2.09 -38.15
C ALA A 351 11.08 1.01 -37.27
N LEU A 352 11.88 1.40 -36.28
CA LEU A 352 12.66 0.49 -35.45
C LEU A 352 11.82 -0.40 -34.52
N ILE A 353 10.59 -0.01 -34.16
CA ILE A 353 9.65 -0.85 -33.39
C ILE A 353 8.89 -1.90 -34.21
N GLN A 354 9.04 -1.92 -35.54
CA GLN A 354 8.41 -2.92 -36.41
C GLN A 354 9.19 -4.24 -36.39
N ASP A 355 10.52 -4.16 -36.41
CA ASP A 355 11.44 -5.30 -36.35
C ASP A 355 11.94 -5.51 -34.91
N GLN A 356 11.10 -6.10 -34.04
CA GLN A 356 11.44 -6.28 -32.62
C GLN A 356 12.34 -7.51 -32.39
N PHE A 357 13.48 -7.29 -31.73
CA PHE A 357 14.44 -8.34 -31.41
C PHE A 357 14.08 -9.09 -30.11
N ASP A 358 14.30 -10.41 -30.09
CA ASP A 358 14.15 -11.22 -28.88
C ASP A 358 15.35 -10.97 -27.93
N MET A 359 15.14 -10.03 -27.01
CA MET A 359 16.06 -9.70 -25.92
C MET A 359 15.54 -10.27 -24.60
N PHE A 360 16.43 -10.93 -23.86
CA PHE A 360 16.16 -11.46 -22.53
C PHE A 360 17.15 -10.88 -21.52
N ILE A 361 16.64 -10.20 -20.48
CA ILE A 361 17.46 -9.65 -19.39
C ILE A 361 17.75 -10.77 -18.39
N GLN A 362 19.04 -11.02 -18.18
CA GLN A 362 19.53 -12.00 -17.20
C GLN A 362 19.85 -11.34 -15.85
N ASN A 363 20.31 -10.09 -15.87
CA ASN A 363 20.58 -9.28 -14.67
C ASN A 363 20.50 -7.78 -15.01
N LYS A 364 20.14 -6.97 -14.01
CA LYS A 364 20.03 -5.52 -14.06
C LYS A 364 20.60 -4.95 -12.75
N THR A 365 21.60 -4.10 -12.82
CA THR A 365 22.33 -3.61 -11.63
C THR A 365 22.55 -2.10 -11.72
N PRO A 366 22.12 -1.28 -10.74
CA PRO A 366 22.40 0.16 -10.73
C PRO A 366 23.91 0.45 -10.65
N ILE A 367 24.39 1.45 -11.41
CA ILE A 367 25.81 1.81 -11.47
C ILE A 367 26.06 3.31 -11.33
N ASP A 368 27.24 3.68 -10.81
CA ASP A 368 27.73 5.05 -10.85
C ASP A 368 28.51 5.33 -12.14
N ILE A 369 27.91 6.12 -13.04
CA ILE A 369 28.52 6.53 -14.31
C ILE A 369 29.86 7.28 -14.13
N GLN A 370 30.11 7.91 -12.97
CA GLN A 370 31.40 8.53 -12.66
C GLN A 370 32.53 7.53 -12.38
N LYS A 371 32.19 6.26 -12.14
CA LYS A 371 33.10 5.15 -11.88
C LYS A 371 33.05 4.05 -12.95
N LEU A 372 32.41 4.29 -14.09
CA LEU A 372 32.06 3.30 -15.13
C LEU A 372 33.06 2.15 -15.34
N THR A 373 34.36 2.43 -15.49
CA THR A 373 35.42 1.41 -15.69
C THR A 373 35.57 0.39 -14.56
N LYS A 374 35.07 0.68 -13.35
CA LYS A 374 35.03 -0.23 -12.19
C LYS A 374 33.73 -1.03 -12.09
N GLU A 375 32.64 -0.48 -12.61
CA GLU A 375 31.30 -1.08 -12.55
C GLU A 375 31.09 -2.08 -13.72
N LEU A 376 31.84 -1.93 -14.81
CA LEU A 376 31.79 -2.79 -15.99
C LEU A 376 32.61 -4.09 -15.85
N PRO A 377 32.25 -5.18 -16.56
CA PRO A 377 32.92 -6.47 -16.45
C PRO A 377 34.42 -6.42 -16.76
N THR A 378 35.25 -6.64 -15.74
CA THR A 378 36.73 -6.50 -15.79
C THR A 378 37.38 -7.34 -16.90
N GLN A 379 36.79 -8.48 -17.25
CA GLN A 379 37.25 -9.37 -18.33
C GLN A 379 37.16 -8.74 -19.74
N LEU A 380 36.29 -7.74 -19.92
CA LEU A 380 36.08 -7.02 -21.18
C LEU A 380 36.75 -5.64 -21.18
N THR A 381 36.91 -5.02 -20.01
CA THR A 381 37.39 -3.63 -19.86
C THR A 381 38.83 -3.49 -19.39
N SER A 382 39.41 -4.48 -18.69
CA SER A 382 40.77 -4.39 -18.15
C SER A 382 41.80 -4.18 -19.26
N GLU A 383 42.69 -3.20 -19.07
CA GLU A 383 43.70 -2.76 -20.04
C GLU A 383 43.16 -2.34 -21.43
N LYS A 384 41.84 -2.17 -21.55
CA LYS A 384 41.14 -1.82 -22.80
C LYS A 384 40.35 -0.52 -22.72
N LEU A 385 39.55 -0.32 -21.66
CA LEU A 385 38.72 0.87 -21.49
C LEU A 385 39.37 1.86 -20.52
N PHE A 386 39.59 3.10 -20.96
CA PHE A 386 40.31 4.14 -20.23
C PHE A 386 39.53 5.46 -20.20
N GLU A 387 39.69 6.23 -19.12
CA GLU A 387 39.35 7.67 -19.12
C GLU A 387 40.40 8.44 -19.95
N LYS A 388 39.96 9.43 -20.72
CA LYS A 388 40.78 10.13 -21.71
C LYS A 388 41.95 10.88 -21.07
N THR A 389 43.19 10.52 -21.42
CA THR A 389 44.40 11.13 -20.82
C THR A 389 44.83 12.40 -21.56
N SER A 390 45.64 13.23 -20.91
CA SER A 390 46.08 14.54 -21.41
C SER A 390 46.84 14.53 -22.75
N PHE A 391 47.33 13.37 -23.20
CA PHE A 391 47.90 13.20 -24.54
C PHE A 391 46.84 13.22 -25.66
N PHE A 392 45.63 12.72 -25.38
CA PHE A 392 44.55 12.58 -26.37
C PHE A 392 43.53 13.73 -26.32
N ILE A 393 43.47 14.48 -25.21
CA ILE A 393 42.55 15.61 -25.00
C ILE A 393 42.81 16.73 -26.02
N SER A 394 41.78 17.13 -26.77
CA SER A 394 41.83 18.28 -27.68
C SER A 394 41.72 19.63 -26.94
N PRO A 395 42.05 20.75 -27.59
CA PRO A 395 41.80 22.09 -27.05
C PRO A 395 40.32 22.37 -26.74
N ILE A 396 39.40 21.75 -27.48
CA ILE A 396 37.96 21.86 -27.25
C ILE A 396 37.52 20.95 -26.10
N ASP A 397 38.00 19.71 -26.05
CA ASP A 397 37.74 18.78 -24.95
C ASP A 397 38.16 19.40 -23.60
N ALA A 398 39.35 20.00 -23.54
CA ALA A 398 39.88 20.71 -22.35
C ALA A 398 39.03 21.93 -21.93
N LYS A 399 38.38 22.60 -22.89
CA LYS A 399 37.47 23.72 -22.65
C LYS A 399 36.11 23.24 -22.12
N LYS A 400 35.61 22.10 -22.61
CA LYS A 400 34.34 21.47 -22.22
C LYS A 400 34.41 20.82 -20.83
N LYS A 401 35.56 20.22 -20.48
CA LYS A 401 35.83 19.53 -19.20
C LYS A 401 34.91 18.33 -18.93
N GLU A 402 34.39 17.71 -19.98
CA GLU A 402 33.63 16.46 -19.88
C GLU A 402 34.58 15.26 -19.73
N LYS A 403 34.16 14.24 -18.98
CA LYS A 403 34.82 12.94 -19.01
C LYS A 403 34.53 12.27 -20.34
N MET A 404 35.58 11.76 -20.97
CA MET A 404 35.51 11.03 -22.24
C MET A 404 36.22 9.69 -22.08
N TRP A 405 35.80 8.71 -22.89
CA TRP A 405 36.32 7.35 -22.84
C TRP A 405 37.17 7.04 -24.08
N MET A 406 38.08 6.08 -23.91
CA MET A 406 38.91 5.54 -24.99
C MET A 406 38.95 4.01 -24.88
N PHE A 407 38.90 3.33 -26.01
CA PHE A 407 38.95 1.87 -26.11
C PHE A 407 40.14 1.42 -26.97
N LYS A 408 41.03 0.62 -26.36
CA LYS A 408 42.20 0.01 -27.00
C LYS A 408 41.82 -1.35 -27.60
N THR A 409 42.09 -1.54 -28.88
CA THR A 409 41.86 -2.80 -29.60
C THR A 409 43.07 -3.75 -29.50
N GLU A 410 42.86 -5.04 -29.71
CA GLU A 410 43.96 -6.05 -29.81
C GLU A 410 44.91 -5.74 -30.98
N GLN A 411 44.40 -5.01 -31.97
CA GLN A 411 45.10 -4.57 -33.18
C GLN A 411 46.03 -3.36 -32.93
N ASN A 412 46.14 -2.90 -31.68
CA ASN A 412 46.88 -1.70 -31.26
C ASN A 412 46.36 -0.41 -31.90
N GLU A 413 45.04 -0.32 -32.03
CA GLU A 413 44.32 0.94 -32.27
C GLU A 413 43.79 1.46 -30.93
N MET A 414 43.65 2.78 -30.79
CA MET A 414 42.95 3.45 -29.70
C MET A 414 41.82 4.25 -30.33
N ILE A 415 40.57 3.81 -30.13
CA ILE A 415 39.39 4.59 -30.49
C ILE A 415 39.04 5.51 -29.32
N GLN A 416 38.73 6.77 -29.60
CA GLN A 416 38.48 7.79 -28.58
C GLN A 416 37.41 8.79 -29.03
N THR A 417 36.59 9.24 -28.08
CA THR A 417 35.60 10.30 -28.27
C THR A 417 36.25 11.69 -28.17
N SER A 418 35.88 12.65 -29.02
CA SER A 418 36.42 14.03 -29.00
C SER A 418 35.52 15.02 -29.74
N TYR A 419 35.55 16.31 -29.37
CA TYR A 419 34.98 17.40 -30.19
C TYR A 419 35.88 17.82 -31.38
N GLY A 420 36.93 17.06 -31.67
CA GLY A 420 37.93 17.40 -32.67
C GLY A 420 38.72 18.66 -32.31
N LEU A 421 39.23 19.37 -33.31
CA LEU A 421 40.03 20.60 -33.12
C LEU A 421 39.21 21.88 -33.28
N ASP A 422 38.05 21.81 -33.94
CA ASP A 422 37.27 22.97 -34.40
C ASP A 422 35.75 22.88 -34.20
N GLU A 423 35.25 21.88 -33.45
CA GLU A 423 33.85 21.80 -32.97
C GLU A 423 32.78 21.93 -34.10
N LYS A 424 33.01 21.25 -35.23
CA LYS A 424 32.11 21.24 -36.41
C LYS A 424 30.82 20.42 -36.22
N SER A 425 30.85 19.47 -35.31
CA SER A 425 29.82 18.49 -34.95
C SER A 425 29.67 18.47 -33.43
N GLY A 426 28.91 17.52 -32.87
CA GLY A 426 28.98 17.22 -31.44
C GLY A 426 30.26 16.44 -31.12
N LYS A 427 30.12 15.36 -30.35
CA LYS A 427 31.23 14.43 -30.14
C LYS A 427 31.41 13.49 -31.33
N ASP A 428 32.63 13.39 -31.83
CA ASP A 428 33.06 12.52 -32.93
C ASP A 428 33.91 11.36 -32.40
N LEU A 429 33.89 10.21 -33.08
CA LEU A 429 34.86 9.13 -32.84
C LEU A 429 36.11 9.28 -33.70
N PHE A 430 37.28 9.12 -33.08
CA PHE A 430 38.59 9.16 -33.72
C PHE A 430 39.40 7.90 -33.39
N VAL A 431 40.32 7.52 -34.27
CA VAL A 431 41.28 6.43 -34.07
C VAL A 431 42.72 6.94 -34.11
N ASN A 432 43.54 6.45 -33.19
CA ASN A 432 45.00 6.56 -33.20
C ASN A 432 45.59 5.15 -33.37
N VAL A 433 46.63 4.99 -34.18
CA VAL A 433 47.33 3.71 -34.37
C VAL A 433 48.66 3.75 -33.63
N LEU A 434 49.03 2.68 -32.93
CA LEU A 434 50.32 2.56 -32.25
C LEU A 434 51.46 2.43 -33.26
N MET A 435 52.49 3.27 -33.12
CA MET A 435 53.68 3.30 -33.99
C MET A 435 54.91 2.61 -33.37
N GLY A 436 54.74 1.94 -32.21
CA GLY A 436 55.76 1.17 -31.52
C GLY A 436 56.23 1.79 -30.19
N GLY A 437 56.43 0.95 -29.18
CA GLY A 437 56.52 1.40 -27.78
C GLY A 437 55.22 2.12 -27.37
N ASP A 438 55.29 3.12 -26.51
CA ASP A 438 54.12 3.91 -26.07
C ASP A 438 53.71 5.03 -27.05
N LYS A 439 54.22 5.02 -28.29
CA LYS A 439 54.03 6.12 -29.25
C LYS A 439 52.80 5.91 -30.13
N TRP A 440 51.78 6.74 -29.93
CA TRP A 440 50.58 6.79 -30.76
C TRP A 440 50.71 7.80 -31.91
N GLY A 441 50.16 7.46 -33.07
CA GLY A 441 50.02 8.41 -34.18
C GLY A 441 48.98 9.50 -33.91
N ILE A 442 48.90 10.48 -34.81
CA ILE A 442 47.85 11.53 -34.76
C ILE A 442 46.44 10.92 -34.91
N PRO A 443 45.40 11.51 -34.27
CA PRO A 443 44.03 11.03 -34.40
C PRO A 443 43.49 11.25 -35.81
N LYS A 444 42.72 10.29 -36.30
CA LYS A 444 41.95 10.35 -37.55
C LYS A 444 40.47 10.13 -37.23
N SER A 445 39.55 10.91 -37.80
CA SER A 445 38.11 10.60 -37.68
C SER A 445 37.81 9.22 -38.27
N LEU A 446 36.83 8.50 -37.71
CA LEU A 446 36.34 7.24 -38.27
C LEU A 446 35.56 7.42 -39.59
N GLY A 447 35.26 8.67 -40.00
CA GLY A 447 34.59 9.01 -41.25
C GLY A 447 33.08 9.13 -41.11
N THR A 448 32.43 9.67 -42.16
CA THR A 448 30.99 10.01 -42.16
C THR A 448 30.05 8.81 -42.23
N THR A 449 30.57 7.58 -42.31
CA THR A 449 29.80 6.33 -42.13
C THR A 449 29.57 6.02 -40.64
N ILE A 450 30.36 6.64 -39.75
CA ILE A 450 30.30 6.49 -38.30
C ILE A 450 29.91 7.81 -37.62
N ASN A 451 30.63 8.90 -37.93
CA ASN A 451 30.44 10.21 -37.30
C ASN A 451 29.38 11.03 -38.04
N THR A 452 28.61 11.82 -37.29
CA THR A 452 27.45 12.61 -37.76
C THR A 452 27.54 14.07 -37.25
N PRO A 453 26.57 14.95 -37.54
CA PRO A 453 26.49 16.27 -36.90
C PRO A 453 26.16 16.25 -35.40
N PHE A 454 25.94 15.08 -34.79
CA PHE A 454 25.44 14.91 -33.42
C PHE A 454 26.54 14.38 -32.48
N ASP A 455 26.18 13.62 -31.43
CA ASP A 455 27.14 12.99 -30.52
C ASP A 455 27.25 11.49 -30.81
N GLU A 456 28.46 11.03 -31.13
CA GLU A 456 28.91 9.64 -31.09
C GLU A 456 29.89 9.43 -29.91
N ASP A 457 29.76 8.31 -29.21
CA ASP A 457 30.55 7.99 -28.00
C ASP A 457 30.56 6.47 -27.71
N TYR A 458 31.24 6.06 -26.63
CA TYR A 458 31.16 4.73 -26.01
C TYR A 458 31.48 3.55 -26.95
N ALA A 459 32.57 3.69 -27.72
CA ALA A 459 33.03 2.66 -28.64
C ALA A 459 33.59 1.39 -27.95
N PHE A 460 33.28 0.23 -28.52
CA PHE A 460 33.84 -1.09 -28.19
C PHE A 460 34.13 -1.86 -29.48
N VAL A 461 35.23 -2.61 -29.56
CA VAL A 461 35.60 -3.40 -30.75
C VAL A 461 35.83 -4.86 -30.37
N THR A 462 35.31 -5.77 -31.20
CA THR A 462 35.49 -7.22 -31.05
C THR A 462 36.96 -7.64 -31.12
N LEU A 463 37.31 -8.79 -30.51
CA LEU A 463 38.70 -9.27 -30.43
C LEU A 463 39.35 -9.45 -31.82
N ASP A 464 38.57 -9.83 -32.82
CA ASP A 464 39.03 -10.01 -34.20
C ASP A 464 39.25 -8.69 -34.97
N GLY A 465 38.88 -7.56 -34.36
CA GLY A 465 39.02 -6.21 -34.89
C GLY A 465 38.00 -5.84 -35.97
N LYS A 466 37.01 -6.68 -36.30
CA LYS A 466 36.13 -6.48 -37.48
C LYS A 466 34.78 -5.85 -37.19
N THR A 467 34.31 -5.85 -35.94
CA THR A 467 33.02 -5.27 -35.56
C THR A 467 33.22 -4.20 -34.49
N LEU A 468 32.76 -2.99 -34.80
CA LEU A 468 32.67 -1.85 -33.91
C LEU A 468 31.23 -1.76 -33.39
N TYR A 469 31.06 -1.63 -32.09
CA TYR A 469 29.84 -1.16 -31.45
C TYR A 469 30.10 0.23 -30.89
N PHE A 470 29.13 1.14 -31.01
CA PHE A 470 29.22 2.50 -30.48
C PHE A 470 27.82 3.05 -30.20
N ALA A 471 27.73 4.20 -29.54
CA ALA A 471 26.48 4.89 -29.30
C ALA A 471 26.41 6.20 -30.10
N SER A 472 25.23 6.57 -30.60
CA SER A 472 25.02 7.79 -31.41
C SER A 472 23.66 8.43 -31.13
N LYS A 473 23.63 9.77 -31.13
CA LYS A 473 22.38 10.57 -31.18
C LYS A 473 21.98 10.97 -32.61
N GLY A 474 22.79 10.62 -33.59
CA GLY A 474 22.59 10.88 -35.01
C GLY A 474 21.99 9.69 -35.74
N HIS A 475 22.41 9.49 -36.99
CA HIS A 475 21.93 8.43 -37.90
C HIS A 475 20.40 8.32 -37.87
N ASN A 476 19.86 7.13 -37.62
CA ASN A 476 18.44 6.89 -37.35
C ASN A 476 18.16 6.57 -35.87
N SER A 477 18.79 7.27 -34.92
CA SER A 477 18.47 7.15 -33.48
C SER A 477 16.97 7.40 -33.20
N MET A 478 16.38 6.64 -32.26
CA MET A 478 14.98 6.83 -31.85
C MET A 478 14.80 7.75 -30.64
N GLY A 479 15.87 8.15 -29.95
CA GLY A 479 15.79 8.72 -28.60
C GLY A 479 16.99 9.58 -28.21
N GLY A 480 17.66 9.19 -27.12
CA GLY A 480 18.94 9.76 -26.69
C GLY A 480 20.09 9.16 -27.49
N TYR A 481 21.09 8.63 -26.79
CA TYR A 481 22.03 7.70 -27.41
C TYR A 481 21.32 6.39 -27.79
N ASP A 482 21.41 6.00 -29.06
CA ASP A 482 21.08 4.66 -29.57
C ASP A 482 22.38 3.88 -29.82
N ILE A 483 22.39 2.56 -29.64
CA ILE A 483 23.51 1.67 -29.95
C ILE A 483 23.51 1.32 -31.45
N PHE A 484 24.68 1.45 -32.07
CA PHE A 484 24.96 1.11 -33.46
C PHE A 484 26.08 0.07 -33.56
N THR A 485 26.08 -0.69 -34.66
CA THR A 485 27.16 -1.58 -35.06
C THR A 485 27.64 -1.26 -36.47
N ALA A 486 28.96 -1.36 -36.70
CA ALA A 486 29.57 -1.22 -38.02
C ALA A 486 30.64 -2.32 -38.21
N THR A 487 30.87 -2.74 -39.45
CA THR A 487 31.80 -3.83 -39.77
C THR A 487 32.84 -3.43 -40.82
N ARG A 488 34.02 -4.04 -40.77
CA ARG A 488 35.09 -3.91 -41.78
C ARG A 488 35.64 -5.30 -42.16
N LYS A 489 36.05 -5.47 -43.43
CA LYS A 489 36.48 -6.78 -43.96
C LYS A 489 37.82 -7.24 -43.37
N THR A 490 38.75 -6.30 -43.23
CA THR A 490 40.03 -6.46 -42.55
C THR A 490 40.29 -5.26 -41.66
N VAL A 491 41.26 -5.37 -40.75
CA VAL A 491 41.66 -4.31 -39.82
C VAL A 491 42.06 -3.01 -40.53
N ASN A 492 42.58 -3.09 -41.76
CA ASN A 492 43.04 -1.91 -42.51
C ASN A 492 41.94 -1.26 -43.38
N ASP A 493 40.77 -1.89 -43.50
CA ASP A 493 39.64 -1.32 -44.24
C ASP A 493 38.90 -0.28 -43.40
N ALA A 494 38.27 0.68 -44.08
CA ALA A 494 37.33 1.60 -43.42
C ALA A 494 36.09 0.85 -42.89
N TRP A 495 35.48 1.40 -41.84
CA TRP A 495 34.21 0.92 -41.33
C TRP A 495 33.09 1.17 -42.35
N GLY A 496 32.27 0.17 -42.61
CA GLY A 496 31.04 0.30 -43.39
C GLY A 496 29.98 1.14 -42.67
N GLU A 497 28.82 1.29 -43.31
CA GLU A 497 27.68 2.04 -42.77
C GLU A 497 27.28 1.57 -41.36
N ALA A 498 27.01 2.53 -40.47
CA ALA A 498 26.47 2.26 -39.15
C ALA A 498 25.04 1.70 -39.24
N LYS A 499 24.81 0.56 -38.59
CA LYS A 499 23.49 -0.06 -38.45
C LYS A 499 22.99 0.06 -37.01
N ASN A 500 21.83 0.67 -36.82
CA ASN A 500 21.13 0.71 -35.53
C ASN A 500 20.83 -0.73 -35.04
N MET A 501 21.07 -1.01 -33.76
CA MET A 501 20.84 -2.36 -33.18
C MET A 501 19.36 -2.75 -33.09
N GLY A 502 18.44 -1.79 -33.17
CA GLY A 502 16.99 -2.02 -33.15
C GLY A 502 16.38 -2.02 -31.75
N TYR A 503 15.06 -1.94 -31.71
CA TYR A 503 14.30 -2.10 -30.48
C TYR A 503 14.19 -3.60 -30.12
N PRO A 504 14.31 -4.03 -28.84
CA PRO A 504 14.36 -3.24 -27.61
C PRO A 504 15.78 -2.94 -27.09
N ILE A 505 16.83 -3.24 -27.85
CA ILE A 505 18.22 -2.94 -27.46
C ILE A 505 18.40 -1.43 -27.35
N ASN A 506 17.79 -0.68 -28.27
CA ASN A 506 17.62 0.76 -28.23
C ASN A 506 16.19 1.15 -27.82
N SER A 507 16.06 2.35 -27.26
CA SER A 507 14.83 2.90 -26.68
C SER A 507 14.81 4.43 -26.77
N PRO A 508 13.71 5.11 -26.38
CA PRO A 508 13.66 6.58 -26.30
C PRO A 508 14.63 7.24 -25.29
N TYR A 509 15.40 6.45 -24.54
CA TYR A 509 16.30 6.85 -23.46
C TYR A 509 17.76 6.95 -23.96
N ASP A 510 18.75 6.96 -23.07
CA ASP A 510 20.17 6.80 -23.45
C ASP A 510 20.63 5.35 -23.26
N ASP A 511 20.99 4.68 -24.35
CA ASP A 511 21.50 3.32 -24.43
C ASP A 511 22.91 3.31 -25.05
N PHE A 512 23.90 2.72 -24.35
CA PHE A 512 25.31 2.80 -24.76
C PHE A 512 26.21 1.72 -24.15
N MET A 513 27.49 1.72 -24.54
CA MET A 513 28.53 0.79 -24.06
C MET A 513 28.15 -0.69 -24.25
N PHE A 514 27.75 -1.04 -25.48
CA PHE A 514 27.39 -2.42 -25.82
C PHE A 514 28.65 -3.28 -25.99
N MET A 515 28.78 -4.31 -25.17
CA MET A 515 29.96 -5.19 -25.11
C MET A 515 29.51 -6.66 -25.12
N PRO A 516 29.68 -7.37 -26.26
CA PRO A 516 29.57 -8.82 -26.29
C PRO A 516 30.54 -9.52 -25.32
N SER A 517 30.09 -10.63 -24.76
CA SER A 517 30.90 -11.57 -23.99
C SER A 517 31.91 -12.32 -24.87
N LEU A 518 32.96 -12.87 -24.25
CA LEU A 518 34.05 -13.58 -24.94
C LEU A 518 33.62 -14.88 -25.66
N ASN A 519 32.42 -15.39 -25.38
CA ASN A 519 31.81 -16.55 -26.05
C ASN A 519 30.67 -16.16 -27.01
N GLU A 520 30.40 -14.87 -27.18
CA GLU A 520 29.34 -14.32 -28.05
C GLU A 520 27.92 -14.87 -27.75
N GLN A 521 27.65 -15.30 -26.51
CA GLN A 521 26.33 -15.78 -26.07
C GLN A 521 25.56 -14.75 -25.24
N ASP A 522 26.28 -13.89 -24.51
CA ASP A 522 25.74 -12.77 -23.72
C ASP A 522 26.27 -11.43 -24.22
N ALA A 523 25.60 -10.33 -23.85
CA ALA A 523 26.14 -8.98 -23.96
C ALA A 523 25.82 -8.14 -22.71
N PHE A 524 26.60 -7.07 -22.53
CA PHE A 524 26.38 -6.05 -21.53
C PHE A 524 26.10 -4.71 -22.21
N PHE A 525 25.20 -3.89 -21.68
CA PHE A 525 25.03 -2.49 -22.06
C PHE A 525 24.54 -1.63 -20.89
N VAL A 526 24.69 -0.32 -21.00
CA VAL A 526 24.28 0.64 -19.97
C VAL A 526 23.08 1.44 -20.47
N SER A 527 22.10 1.67 -19.60
CA SER A 527 20.96 2.53 -19.90
C SER A 527 20.38 3.26 -18.69
N ASN A 528 19.83 4.46 -18.88
CA ASN A 528 19.02 5.19 -17.89
C ASN A 528 17.52 4.90 -17.98
N ARG A 529 17.08 4.06 -18.93
CA ARG A 529 15.68 3.62 -19.02
C ARG A 529 15.20 2.98 -17.71
N ARG A 530 13.90 3.12 -17.42
CA ARG A 530 13.18 2.35 -16.37
C ARG A 530 13.92 2.29 -15.02
N SER A 531 14.54 3.40 -14.63
CA SER A 531 15.34 3.53 -13.42
C SER A 531 14.56 4.29 -12.34
N PRO A 532 14.09 3.63 -11.25
CA PRO A 532 13.25 4.29 -10.24
C PRO A 532 13.95 5.45 -9.52
N THR A 533 15.28 5.43 -9.47
CA THR A 533 16.13 6.44 -8.84
C THR A 533 16.67 7.49 -9.83
N GLY A 534 16.42 7.33 -11.13
CA GLY A 534 17.00 8.18 -12.19
C GLY A 534 18.49 7.94 -12.49
N GLY A 535 19.10 6.91 -11.90
CA GLY A 535 20.49 6.49 -12.20
C GLY A 535 20.60 5.61 -13.44
N TYR A 536 21.82 5.31 -13.88
CA TYR A 536 22.07 4.31 -14.93
C TYR A 536 22.07 2.89 -14.36
N ASN A 537 21.64 1.92 -15.14
CA ASN A 537 21.76 0.50 -14.85
C ASN A 537 22.67 -0.18 -15.88
N LEU A 538 23.51 -1.10 -15.43
CA LEU A 538 24.17 -2.10 -16.26
C LEU A 538 23.21 -3.27 -16.45
N TYR A 539 22.92 -3.58 -17.72
CA TYR A 539 22.12 -4.73 -18.13
C TYR A 539 23.06 -5.85 -18.60
N LYS A 540 22.82 -7.09 -18.16
CA LYS A 540 23.33 -8.31 -18.80
C LYS A 540 22.19 -8.97 -19.54
N ILE A 541 22.34 -9.17 -20.83
CA ILE A 541 21.36 -9.82 -21.70
C ILE A 541 21.96 -11.07 -22.36
N SER A 542 21.10 -12.00 -22.76
CA SER A 542 21.48 -12.94 -23.82
C SER A 542 21.69 -12.17 -25.13
N MET A 543 22.62 -12.61 -25.98
CA MET A 543 22.81 -12.00 -27.30
C MET A 543 21.50 -12.02 -28.10
N PRO A 544 21.11 -10.89 -28.71
CA PRO A 544 19.80 -10.72 -29.32
C PRO A 544 19.65 -11.63 -30.55
N LYS A 545 18.56 -12.39 -30.59
CA LYS A 545 18.23 -13.21 -31.78
C LYS A 545 17.62 -12.32 -32.88
N PRO A 546 17.70 -12.72 -34.16
CA PRO A 546 17.02 -12.01 -35.25
C PRO A 546 15.54 -11.73 -34.94
N ALA A 547 15.04 -10.58 -35.39
CA ALA A 547 13.67 -10.16 -35.14
C ALA A 547 12.65 -11.24 -35.57
N LEU A 548 11.67 -11.48 -34.71
CA LEU A 548 10.59 -12.45 -34.95
C LEU A 548 9.39 -11.74 -35.61
N PRO A 549 8.67 -12.41 -36.54
CA PRO A 549 7.47 -11.84 -37.12
C PRO A 549 6.41 -11.61 -36.04
N LEU A 550 5.87 -10.38 -35.97
CA LEU A 550 4.88 -10.02 -34.96
C LEU A 550 3.51 -10.65 -35.25
N THR A 551 2.98 -11.35 -34.26
CA THR A 551 1.62 -11.89 -34.24
C THR A 551 0.61 -10.76 -34.01
N ILE A 552 -0.40 -10.69 -34.88
CA ILE A 552 -1.49 -9.71 -34.76
C ILE A 552 -2.58 -10.25 -33.83
N ILE A 553 -2.89 -9.52 -32.75
CA ILE A 553 -4.09 -9.73 -31.92
C ILE A 553 -5.15 -8.71 -32.32
N LYS A 554 -6.31 -9.18 -32.79
CA LYS A 554 -7.50 -8.34 -33.04
C LYS A 554 -8.46 -8.50 -31.86
N GLY A 555 -8.46 -7.50 -30.98
CA GLY A 555 -9.22 -7.54 -29.73
C GLY A 555 -10.42 -6.60 -29.69
N HIS A 556 -11.30 -6.82 -28.71
CA HIS A 556 -12.45 -5.96 -28.44
C HIS A 556 -12.60 -5.68 -26.94
N PHE A 557 -12.63 -4.40 -26.56
CA PHE A 557 -12.91 -3.92 -25.21
C PHE A 557 -14.37 -3.42 -25.07
N MET A 558 -15.03 -3.73 -23.96
CA MET A 558 -16.26 -3.05 -23.54
C MET A 558 -16.44 -3.07 -22.02
N THR A 559 -17.17 -2.10 -21.47
CA THR A 559 -17.77 -2.25 -20.12
C THR A 559 -19.13 -2.96 -20.19
N ASN A 560 -19.55 -3.60 -19.11
CA ASN A 560 -20.80 -4.36 -19.01
C ASN A 560 -21.90 -3.53 -18.30
N ASP A 561 -22.07 -2.28 -18.75
CA ASP A 561 -23.05 -1.31 -18.25
C ASP A 561 -24.25 -1.21 -19.21
N SER A 562 -25.35 -0.55 -18.79
CA SER A 562 -26.56 -0.36 -19.60
C SER A 562 -26.32 0.35 -20.95
N ILE A 563 -25.29 1.20 -21.01
CA ILE A 563 -24.70 1.71 -22.26
C ILE A 563 -23.19 1.47 -22.12
N PRO A 564 -22.62 0.45 -22.79
CA PRO A 564 -21.20 0.13 -22.69
C PRO A 564 -20.28 1.31 -23.04
N ASN A 565 -19.26 1.54 -22.22
CA ASN A 565 -18.09 2.30 -22.61
C ASN A 565 -17.16 1.40 -23.44
N PHE A 566 -16.77 1.89 -24.62
CA PHE A 566 -15.91 1.19 -25.57
C PHE A 566 -14.48 1.76 -25.61
N SER A 567 -14.16 2.71 -24.73
CA SER A 567 -12.88 3.42 -24.68
C SER A 567 -12.03 2.97 -23.49
N ALA A 568 -10.90 2.34 -23.78
CA ALA A 568 -9.86 1.97 -22.83
C ALA A 568 -8.47 2.17 -23.44
N SER A 569 -7.49 2.40 -22.57
CA SER A 569 -6.06 2.38 -22.86
C SER A 569 -5.45 1.11 -22.27
N ILE A 570 -4.63 0.42 -23.04
CA ILE A 570 -3.98 -0.83 -22.66
C ILE A 570 -2.47 -0.67 -22.87
N ALA A 571 -1.74 -0.38 -21.79
CA ALA A 571 -0.28 -0.38 -21.81
C ALA A 571 0.23 -1.82 -21.69
N VAL A 572 1.07 -2.26 -22.63
CA VAL A 572 1.57 -3.63 -22.68
C VAL A 572 3.08 -3.66 -22.43
N TYR A 573 3.50 -4.50 -21.48
CA TYR A 573 4.90 -4.72 -21.13
C TYR A 573 5.36 -6.15 -21.43
N ASN A 574 6.58 -6.31 -21.93
CA ASN A 574 7.19 -7.62 -22.17
C ASN A 574 7.94 -8.09 -20.91
N THR A 575 7.58 -9.26 -20.35
CA THR A 575 8.17 -9.70 -19.07
C THR A 575 9.60 -10.25 -19.19
N ASN A 576 10.12 -10.47 -20.41
CA ASN A 576 11.49 -10.96 -20.64
C ASN A 576 12.54 -9.84 -20.62
N ASN A 577 12.13 -8.60 -20.89
CA ASN A 577 13.01 -7.44 -20.99
C ASN A 577 12.48 -6.18 -20.28
N GLU A 578 11.39 -6.33 -19.52
CA GLU A 578 10.68 -5.26 -18.81
C GLU A 578 10.05 -4.16 -19.69
N GLU A 579 10.12 -4.18 -21.03
CA GLU A 579 9.86 -2.99 -21.86
C GLU A 579 8.41 -2.64 -22.22
N VAL A 580 8.15 -1.35 -22.51
CA VAL A 580 6.87 -0.91 -23.13
C VAL A 580 6.83 -1.36 -24.58
N VAL A 581 5.90 -2.26 -24.93
CA VAL A 581 5.69 -2.74 -26.31
C VAL A 581 4.76 -1.79 -27.08
N GLY A 582 3.84 -1.15 -26.37
CA GLY A 582 2.97 -0.10 -26.88
C GLY A 582 1.84 0.26 -25.91
N ILE A 583 1.13 1.36 -26.21
CA ILE A 583 -0.14 1.73 -25.56
C ILE A 583 -1.27 1.61 -26.59
N TYR A 584 -1.97 0.48 -26.57
CA TYR A 584 -3.06 0.19 -27.50
C TYR A 584 -4.36 0.78 -26.97
N ASN A 585 -5.03 1.58 -27.80
CA ASN A 585 -6.25 2.29 -27.44
C ASN A 585 -7.43 1.67 -28.19
N SER A 586 -8.53 1.35 -27.50
CA SER A 586 -9.73 0.81 -28.14
C SER A 586 -10.57 1.89 -28.81
N ASN A 587 -11.23 1.54 -29.91
CA ASN A 587 -12.08 2.46 -30.64
C ASN A 587 -13.35 2.79 -29.83
N ALA A 588 -13.45 4.02 -29.33
CA ALA A 588 -14.53 4.49 -28.44
C ALA A 588 -15.98 4.37 -28.99
N ASN A 589 -16.18 3.99 -30.26
CA ASN A 589 -17.51 3.69 -30.82
C ASN A 589 -17.81 2.20 -30.97
N THR A 590 -16.79 1.32 -30.96
CA THR A 590 -16.90 -0.09 -31.40
C THR A 590 -16.06 -1.09 -30.60
N GLY A 591 -15.29 -0.66 -29.61
CA GLY A 591 -14.48 -1.51 -28.72
C GLY A 591 -13.22 -2.11 -29.35
N ASN A 592 -13.15 -2.17 -30.68
CA ASN A 592 -12.08 -2.83 -31.40
C ASN A 592 -10.71 -2.17 -31.16
N PHE A 593 -9.70 -3.00 -30.91
CA PHE A 593 -8.28 -2.65 -30.87
C PHE A 593 -7.45 -3.68 -31.65
N LEU A 594 -6.21 -3.30 -31.99
CA LEU A 594 -5.27 -4.17 -32.68
C LEU A 594 -3.89 -4.03 -32.03
N MET A 595 -3.27 -5.17 -31.70
CA MET A 595 -1.91 -5.27 -31.16
C MET A 595 -1.04 -6.08 -32.11
N ALA A 596 0.27 -5.86 -32.05
CA ALA A 596 1.29 -6.65 -32.74
C ALA A 596 2.36 -7.03 -31.72
N LEU A 597 2.43 -8.32 -31.36
CA LEU A 597 3.26 -8.83 -30.25
C LEU A 597 4.14 -10.00 -30.73
N ILE A 598 5.23 -10.27 -30.01
CA ILE A 598 6.16 -11.35 -30.34
C ILE A 598 5.53 -12.70 -29.89
N PRO A 599 5.47 -13.72 -30.77
CA PRO A 599 4.98 -15.05 -30.41
C PRO A 599 5.91 -15.77 -29.41
N GLY A 600 5.32 -16.51 -28.47
CA GLY A 600 6.03 -17.25 -27.42
C GLY A 600 6.38 -16.43 -26.16
N VAL A 601 6.04 -15.14 -26.12
CA VAL A 601 6.39 -14.22 -25.02
C VAL A 601 5.21 -14.02 -24.05
N LYS A 602 5.53 -13.88 -22.76
CA LYS A 602 4.58 -13.44 -21.72
C LYS A 602 4.61 -11.91 -21.60
N TYR A 603 3.42 -11.33 -21.50
CA TYR A 603 3.20 -9.91 -21.37
C TYR A 603 2.40 -9.57 -20.12
N GLU A 604 2.60 -8.36 -19.61
CA GLU A 604 1.78 -7.70 -18.60
C GLU A 604 0.95 -6.61 -19.28
N PHE A 605 -0.34 -6.53 -18.98
CA PHE A 605 -1.32 -5.63 -19.57
C PHE A 605 -1.90 -4.75 -18.46
N ASN A 606 -1.58 -3.46 -18.45
CA ASN A 606 -2.25 -2.48 -17.60
C ASN A 606 -3.37 -1.79 -18.38
N ILE A 607 -4.60 -1.92 -17.86
CA ILE A 607 -5.83 -1.53 -18.53
C ILE A 607 -6.50 -0.41 -17.74
N THR A 608 -6.78 0.70 -18.41
CA THR A 608 -7.45 1.88 -17.84
C THR A 608 -8.66 2.24 -18.69
N ALA A 609 -9.83 2.41 -18.07
CA ALA A 609 -11.06 2.85 -18.74
C ALA A 609 -11.72 3.97 -17.93
N ASP A 610 -12.44 4.88 -18.59
CA ASP A 610 -13.07 6.01 -17.90
C ASP A 610 -14.13 5.53 -16.89
N GLY A 611 -14.07 6.10 -15.68
CA GLY A 611 -14.85 5.68 -14.51
C GLY A 611 -14.33 4.43 -13.77
N PHE A 612 -13.26 3.78 -14.22
CA PHE A 612 -12.67 2.58 -13.60
C PHE A 612 -11.25 2.85 -13.05
N ASN A 613 -10.81 2.01 -12.12
CA ASN A 613 -9.41 1.98 -11.66
C ASN A 613 -8.48 1.37 -12.75
N GLU A 614 -7.17 1.38 -12.49
CA GLU A 614 -6.20 0.64 -13.30
C GLU A 614 -6.19 -0.84 -12.91
N HIS A 615 -6.30 -1.74 -13.90
CA HIS A 615 -6.28 -3.20 -13.69
C HIS A 615 -5.10 -3.83 -14.41
N THR A 616 -4.34 -4.69 -13.72
CA THR A 616 -3.20 -5.42 -14.30
C THR A 616 -3.55 -6.88 -14.55
N ALA A 617 -3.21 -7.40 -15.72
CA ALA A 617 -3.36 -8.80 -16.11
C ALA A 617 -2.13 -9.32 -16.85
N TYR A 618 -1.99 -10.65 -16.99
CA TYR A 618 -0.88 -11.26 -17.74
C TYR A 618 -1.40 -12.13 -18.89
N VAL A 619 -0.78 -12.01 -20.06
CA VAL A 619 -1.17 -12.70 -21.29
C VAL A 619 0.07 -13.32 -21.95
N THR A 620 0.06 -14.62 -22.21
CA THR A 620 1.13 -15.31 -22.96
C THR A 620 0.68 -15.51 -24.40
N VAL A 621 1.43 -14.96 -25.36
CA VAL A 621 1.15 -15.14 -26.80
C VAL A 621 1.72 -16.51 -27.23
N PRO A 622 0.95 -17.39 -27.88
CA PRO A 622 1.45 -18.69 -28.33
C PRO A 622 2.50 -18.54 -29.44
N ILE A 623 3.28 -19.59 -29.67
CA ILE A 623 4.05 -19.73 -30.92
C ILE A 623 3.07 -20.17 -32.02
N GLN A 624 2.89 -19.34 -33.05
CA GLN A 624 2.08 -19.68 -34.21
C GLN A 624 2.91 -20.36 -35.30
N THR A 625 2.36 -21.41 -35.91
CA THR A 625 2.91 -22.09 -37.11
C THR A 625 2.08 -21.82 -38.37
N GLU A 626 0.98 -21.07 -38.25
CA GLU A 626 0.07 -20.71 -39.34
C GLU A 626 -0.25 -19.21 -39.27
N ASP A 627 -0.40 -18.56 -40.43
CA ASP A 627 -0.77 -17.15 -40.53
C ASP A 627 -2.28 -16.96 -40.30
N PHE A 628 -2.66 -16.58 -39.08
CA PHE A 628 -3.99 -16.11 -38.73
C PHE A 628 -3.93 -15.09 -37.58
N PRO A 629 -4.80 -14.07 -37.55
CA PRO A 629 -4.86 -13.12 -36.45
C PRO A 629 -5.49 -13.77 -35.21
N LEU A 630 -4.81 -13.68 -34.06
CA LEU A 630 -5.38 -14.08 -32.78
C LEU A 630 -6.55 -13.18 -32.40
N ARG A 631 -7.46 -13.67 -31.55
CA ARG A 631 -8.61 -12.91 -31.06
C ARG A 631 -8.59 -12.80 -29.53
N GLN A 632 -9.09 -11.68 -29.02
CA GLN A 632 -9.16 -11.40 -27.59
C GLN A 632 -10.42 -10.59 -27.27
N SER A 633 -11.06 -10.85 -26.14
CA SER A 633 -12.12 -9.98 -25.62
C SER A 633 -11.80 -9.53 -24.21
N ILE A 634 -11.72 -8.23 -24.00
CA ILE A 634 -11.54 -7.61 -22.69
C ILE A 634 -12.89 -7.04 -22.26
N LYS A 635 -13.32 -7.35 -21.04
CA LYS A 635 -14.56 -6.84 -20.46
C LYS A 635 -14.29 -6.30 -19.06
N LEU A 636 -14.78 -5.09 -18.77
CA LEU A 636 -14.82 -4.53 -17.43
C LEU A 636 -16.27 -4.46 -16.93
N LYS A 637 -16.51 -4.68 -15.63
CA LYS A 637 -17.85 -4.53 -15.03
C LYS A 637 -17.75 -3.97 -13.62
N LYS A 638 -18.65 -3.06 -13.24
CA LYS A 638 -18.87 -2.71 -11.83
C LYS A 638 -19.93 -3.61 -11.18
N GLU A 639 -19.63 -4.11 -10.00
CA GLU A 639 -20.58 -4.80 -9.11
C GLU A 639 -20.50 -4.16 -7.71
N GLY A 640 -21.36 -3.16 -7.48
CA GLY A 640 -21.27 -2.31 -6.28
C GLY A 640 -20.03 -1.42 -6.34
N SER A 641 -19.17 -1.52 -5.33
CA SER A 641 -17.86 -0.86 -5.26
C SER A 641 -16.74 -1.59 -6.01
N PHE A 642 -16.99 -2.82 -6.49
CA PHE A 642 -15.96 -3.66 -7.11
C PHE A 642 -15.95 -3.56 -8.61
N GLU A 643 -14.78 -3.82 -9.19
CA GLU A 643 -14.54 -3.84 -10.63
C GLU A 643 -13.94 -5.18 -11.03
N ILE A 644 -14.57 -5.83 -12.01
CA ILE A 644 -14.20 -7.16 -12.49
C ILE A 644 -13.62 -7.02 -13.89
N LEU A 645 -12.39 -7.47 -14.08
CA LEU A 645 -11.72 -7.58 -15.38
C LEU A 645 -11.76 -9.03 -15.87
N ASN A 646 -12.35 -9.24 -17.06
CA ASN A 646 -12.28 -10.49 -17.80
C ASN A 646 -11.44 -10.30 -19.07
N ILE A 647 -10.50 -11.22 -19.34
CA ILE A 647 -9.78 -11.31 -20.62
C ILE A 647 -9.97 -12.72 -21.19
N ASP A 648 -10.82 -12.83 -22.20
CA ASP A 648 -11.04 -14.06 -22.97
C ASP A 648 -10.02 -14.10 -24.11
N ASN A 649 -9.08 -15.05 -24.09
CA ASN A 649 -8.08 -15.25 -25.14
C ASN A 649 -8.51 -16.40 -26.06
N TYR A 650 -8.53 -16.17 -27.37
CA TYR A 650 -8.93 -17.12 -28.40
C TYR A 650 -7.74 -17.33 -29.35
N PHE A 651 -6.84 -18.21 -28.94
CA PHE A 651 -5.44 -18.20 -29.37
C PHE A 651 -5.04 -19.39 -30.25
N THR A 652 -5.87 -20.43 -30.33
CA THR A 652 -5.84 -21.40 -31.44
C THR A 652 -6.67 -20.90 -32.63
N LYS A 653 -6.45 -21.48 -33.81
CA LYS A 653 -7.19 -21.16 -35.04
C LYS A 653 -8.69 -21.41 -34.90
N GLU A 654 -9.05 -22.56 -34.33
CA GLU A 654 -10.45 -22.96 -34.11
C GLU A 654 -11.17 -22.03 -33.10
N GLU A 655 -10.47 -21.54 -32.07
CA GLU A 655 -11.01 -20.53 -31.16
C GLU A 655 -11.13 -19.16 -31.84
N ALA A 656 -10.13 -18.75 -32.63
CA ALA A 656 -10.12 -17.46 -33.33
C ALA A 656 -11.21 -17.36 -34.42
N GLU A 657 -11.56 -18.49 -35.06
CA GLU A 657 -12.69 -18.61 -35.99
C GLU A 657 -14.05 -18.64 -35.28
N LYS A 658 -14.10 -19.11 -34.02
CA LYS A 658 -15.32 -19.14 -33.17
C LYS A 658 -15.46 -17.93 -32.24
N ALA A 659 -14.50 -17.00 -32.24
CA ALA A 659 -14.49 -15.87 -31.33
C ALA A 659 -15.68 -14.92 -31.57
N PRO A 660 -16.27 -14.31 -30.52
CA PRO A 660 -17.45 -13.47 -30.69
C PRO A 660 -17.21 -12.25 -31.59
N GLU A 661 -17.99 -12.13 -32.68
CA GLU A 661 -17.95 -10.97 -33.57
C GLU A 661 -18.78 -9.79 -33.02
N TYR A 662 -18.12 -8.89 -32.30
CA TYR A 662 -18.73 -7.65 -31.82
C TYR A 662 -18.96 -6.65 -32.96
N LYS A 663 -20.19 -6.66 -33.49
CA LYS A 663 -20.66 -5.79 -34.60
C LYS A 663 -21.52 -4.61 -34.15
N LEU A 664 -21.83 -4.50 -32.87
CA LEU A 664 -22.65 -3.42 -32.30
C LEU A 664 -21.77 -2.19 -32.02
N THR A 665 -22.33 -1.01 -32.25
CA THR A 665 -21.70 0.28 -31.92
C THR A 665 -22.38 0.92 -30.71
N LYS A 666 -21.74 1.91 -30.08
CA LYS A 666 -22.35 2.68 -28.98
C LYS A 666 -23.77 3.18 -29.31
N LYS A 667 -23.99 3.63 -30.55
CA LYS A 667 -25.31 4.12 -31.05
C LYS A 667 -26.39 3.05 -31.11
N ASP A 668 -26.03 1.77 -31.15
CA ASP A 668 -26.99 0.67 -31.18
C ASP A 668 -27.46 0.29 -29.76
N PHE A 669 -26.68 0.61 -28.72
CA PHE A 669 -27.15 0.56 -27.33
C PHE A 669 -27.99 1.79 -26.99
N GLU A 670 -27.56 2.99 -27.41
CA GLU A 670 -28.30 4.25 -27.22
C GLU A 670 -29.73 4.21 -27.82
N LYS A 671 -29.95 3.45 -28.92
CA LYS A 671 -31.28 3.25 -29.53
C LYS A 671 -32.18 2.23 -28.82
N ASN A 672 -31.62 1.38 -27.97
CA ASN A 672 -32.35 0.26 -27.34
C ASN A 672 -32.66 0.51 -25.85
N ALA A 673 -32.36 1.69 -25.32
CA ALA A 673 -32.79 2.12 -23.99
C ALA A 673 -34.33 2.30 -23.95
N PRO A 674 -35.09 1.50 -23.16
CA PRO A 674 -36.55 1.58 -23.18
C PRO A 674 -37.09 2.81 -22.45
N SER A 675 -38.11 3.46 -23.03
CA SER A 675 -39.01 4.33 -22.27
C SER A 675 -39.90 3.51 -21.33
N GLU A 676 -40.30 4.09 -20.20
CA GLU A 676 -40.99 3.40 -19.10
C GLU A 676 -42.27 2.65 -19.52
N SER A 677 -42.42 1.36 -19.14
CA SER A 677 -43.64 0.80 -18.51
C SER A 677 -43.64 -0.73 -18.33
N ALA A 678 -44.30 -1.16 -17.24
CA ALA A 678 -44.93 -2.48 -16.97
C ALA A 678 -44.08 -3.77 -16.87
N THR A 679 -44.54 -4.68 -15.99
CA THR A 679 -43.92 -5.98 -15.64
C THR A 679 -44.64 -7.17 -16.29
N PRO A 680 -44.04 -8.39 -16.26
CA PRO A 680 -44.55 -9.37 -15.27
C PRO A 680 -43.50 -10.37 -14.74
N LYS A 681 -43.22 -10.33 -13.42
CA LYS A 681 -42.60 -11.44 -12.64
C LYS A 681 -43.14 -11.42 -11.21
N GLN A 682 -44.27 -12.11 -10.96
CA GLN A 682 -44.91 -12.13 -9.63
C GLN A 682 -45.48 -13.49 -9.18
N ALA A 683 -45.79 -14.40 -10.12
CA ALA A 683 -46.63 -15.59 -9.87
C ALA A 683 -46.00 -16.76 -9.07
N ILE A 684 -44.81 -16.61 -8.47
CA ILE A 684 -44.12 -17.68 -7.72
C ILE A 684 -43.66 -17.23 -6.32
N ALA A 685 -43.41 -15.94 -6.08
CA ALA A 685 -42.83 -15.44 -4.84
C ALA A 685 -43.82 -15.31 -3.66
N GLU A 686 -45.12 -15.24 -3.91
CA GLU A 686 -46.12 -14.86 -2.89
C GLU A 686 -46.42 -15.96 -1.85
N LYS A 687 -45.99 -17.21 -2.09
CA LYS A 687 -46.39 -18.35 -1.25
C LYS A 687 -45.68 -18.47 0.12
N PHE A 688 -44.76 -17.55 0.43
CA PHE A 688 -43.94 -17.55 1.66
C PHE A 688 -43.87 -16.19 2.38
N LYS A 689 -44.86 -15.29 2.23
CA LYS A 689 -44.82 -13.94 2.85
C LYS A 689 -46.04 -13.53 3.71
N LYS A 690 -46.64 -14.45 4.48
CA LYS A 690 -47.54 -14.10 5.60
C LYS A 690 -47.35 -15.01 6.81
N ALA A 691 -47.36 -14.40 7.99
CA ALA A 691 -47.29 -15.10 9.28
C ALA A 691 -48.56 -15.96 9.52
N SER A 692 -48.38 -17.09 10.20
CA SER A 692 -49.49 -17.89 10.73
C SER A 692 -50.20 -17.17 11.89
N SER A 693 -51.40 -17.63 12.26
CA SER A 693 -52.15 -17.03 13.39
C SER A 693 -51.37 -17.05 14.70
N ASP A 694 -50.51 -18.04 14.94
CA ASP A 694 -49.70 -18.13 16.14
C ASP A 694 -48.40 -17.31 16.05
N GLN A 695 -47.79 -17.20 14.87
CA GLN A 695 -46.67 -16.28 14.64
C GLN A 695 -47.13 -14.82 14.79
N GLN A 696 -48.35 -14.48 14.35
CA GLN A 696 -48.92 -13.15 14.54
C GLN A 696 -49.06 -12.78 16.03
N LYS A 697 -49.54 -13.69 16.88
CA LYS A 697 -49.62 -13.46 18.34
C LYS A 697 -48.25 -13.14 18.96
N ILE A 698 -47.16 -13.73 18.45
CA ILE A 698 -45.80 -13.46 18.91
C ILE A 698 -45.33 -12.07 18.44
N ILE A 699 -45.64 -11.67 17.20
CA ILE A 699 -45.40 -10.31 16.70
C ILE A 699 -46.18 -9.28 17.54
N ASP A 700 -47.47 -9.52 17.78
CA ASP A 700 -48.34 -8.63 18.54
C ASP A 700 -47.80 -8.45 19.99
N ALA A 701 -47.37 -9.54 20.62
CA ALA A 701 -46.72 -9.50 21.93
C ALA A 701 -45.38 -8.74 21.91
N ALA A 702 -44.57 -8.90 20.84
CA ALA A 702 -43.33 -8.15 20.67
C ALA A 702 -43.59 -6.64 20.55
N GLU A 703 -44.59 -6.22 19.76
CA GLU A 703 -45.01 -4.82 19.67
C GLU A 703 -45.45 -4.27 21.04
N GLN A 704 -46.21 -5.04 21.82
CA GLN A 704 -46.59 -4.63 23.19
C GLN A 704 -45.38 -4.49 24.11
N PHE A 705 -44.39 -5.39 24.06
CA PHE A 705 -43.15 -5.22 24.83
C PHE A 705 -42.36 -3.99 24.38
N PHE A 706 -42.30 -3.70 23.08
CA PHE A 706 -41.65 -2.51 22.54
C PHE A 706 -42.31 -1.21 23.02
N ILE A 707 -43.64 -1.11 22.95
CA ILE A 707 -44.42 0.04 23.43
C ILE A 707 -44.17 0.28 24.92
N ASN A 708 -44.09 -0.79 25.71
CA ASN A 708 -43.77 -0.75 27.15
C ASN A 708 -42.27 -0.57 27.47
N LYS A 709 -41.41 -0.31 26.46
CA LYS A 709 -39.94 -0.19 26.57
C LYS A 709 -39.23 -1.42 27.19
N GLN A 710 -39.86 -2.60 27.15
CA GLN A 710 -39.30 -3.84 27.69
C GLN A 710 -38.42 -4.51 26.62
N TYR A 711 -37.35 -3.83 26.21
CA TYR A 711 -36.54 -4.17 25.03
C TYR A 711 -36.00 -5.60 25.04
N LEU A 712 -35.49 -6.10 26.16
CA LEU A 712 -35.04 -7.50 26.28
C LEU A 712 -36.16 -8.50 25.89
N LYS A 713 -37.36 -8.35 26.48
CA LYS A 713 -38.51 -9.22 26.17
C LYS A 713 -39.02 -9.05 24.74
N CYS A 714 -38.91 -7.85 24.18
CA CYS A 714 -39.23 -7.59 22.79
C CYS A 714 -38.29 -8.37 21.85
N ALA A 715 -36.97 -8.29 22.11
CA ALA A 715 -35.96 -9.05 21.39
C ALA A 715 -36.17 -10.58 21.55
N GLU A 716 -36.50 -11.06 22.75
CA GLU A 716 -36.85 -12.47 23.00
C GLU A 716 -38.06 -12.96 22.18
N GLN A 717 -39.08 -12.13 21.94
CA GLN A 717 -40.21 -12.53 21.10
C GLN A 717 -39.83 -12.50 19.62
N PHE A 718 -39.20 -11.43 19.12
CA PHE A 718 -38.80 -11.36 17.71
C PHE A 718 -37.78 -12.46 17.34
N ALA A 719 -36.89 -12.85 18.25
CA ALA A 719 -35.96 -13.97 18.06
C ALA A 719 -36.64 -15.31 17.73
N LYS A 720 -37.91 -15.51 18.15
CA LYS A 720 -38.68 -16.74 17.88
C LYS A 720 -39.31 -16.77 16.48
N VAL A 721 -39.46 -15.60 15.84
CA VAL A 721 -40.17 -15.47 14.55
C VAL A 721 -39.27 -14.98 13.41
N ALA A 722 -38.24 -14.19 13.68
CA ALA A 722 -37.30 -13.69 12.65
C ALA A 722 -36.64 -14.81 11.80
N PRO A 723 -36.32 -16.01 12.33
CA PRO A 723 -35.82 -17.13 11.52
C PRO A 723 -36.89 -17.86 10.69
N LEU A 724 -38.17 -17.54 10.89
CA LEU A 724 -39.32 -18.30 10.35
C LEU A 724 -40.18 -17.50 9.35
N ILE A 725 -40.08 -16.17 9.36
CA ILE A 725 -40.84 -15.25 8.49
C ILE A 725 -40.00 -14.01 8.16
N GLU A 726 -40.26 -13.42 7.00
CA GLU A 726 -39.72 -12.10 6.67
C GLU A 726 -40.44 -11.01 7.48
N LEU A 727 -39.69 -10.29 8.30
CA LEU A 727 -40.20 -9.18 9.12
C LEU A 727 -40.36 -7.90 8.27
N SER A 728 -41.41 -7.12 8.55
CA SER A 728 -41.60 -5.79 7.93
C SER A 728 -40.55 -4.77 8.42
N ASP A 729 -40.31 -3.70 7.67
CA ASP A 729 -39.38 -2.62 8.04
C ASP A 729 -39.60 -2.09 9.48
N LYS A 730 -40.87 -1.93 9.87
CA LYS A 730 -41.30 -1.57 11.23
C LYS A 730 -40.82 -2.59 12.27
N HIS A 731 -40.97 -3.89 11.98
CA HIS A 731 -40.56 -4.98 12.86
C HIS A 731 -39.04 -5.15 12.90
N ASN A 732 -38.35 -4.95 11.78
CA ASN A 732 -36.88 -4.87 11.72
C ASN A 732 -36.37 -3.72 12.59
N TYR A 733 -36.97 -2.53 12.50
CA TYR A 733 -36.64 -1.38 13.37
C TYR A 733 -36.89 -1.70 14.85
N MET A 734 -38.08 -2.23 15.19
CA MET A 734 -38.41 -2.59 16.57
C MET A 734 -37.45 -3.64 17.14
N TYR A 735 -37.06 -4.65 16.36
CA TYR A 735 -36.15 -5.70 16.81
C TYR A 735 -34.71 -5.19 16.93
N GLY A 736 -34.18 -4.52 15.90
CA GLY A 736 -32.83 -3.94 15.92
C GLY A 736 -32.64 -2.94 17.06
N LYS A 737 -33.60 -2.03 17.28
CA LYS A 737 -33.60 -1.11 18.42
C LYS A 737 -33.72 -1.83 19.76
N SER A 738 -34.42 -2.97 19.82
CA SER A 738 -34.50 -3.76 21.05
C SER A 738 -33.20 -4.50 21.37
N LEU A 739 -32.50 -5.02 20.36
CA LEU A 739 -31.17 -5.62 20.50
C LEU A 739 -30.15 -4.58 20.95
N PHE A 740 -30.14 -3.40 20.31
CA PHE A 740 -29.28 -2.25 20.67
C PHE A 740 -29.42 -1.82 22.14
N ASN A 741 -30.62 -1.90 22.71
CA ASN A 741 -30.90 -1.51 24.10
C ASN A 741 -30.78 -2.67 25.11
N ALA A 742 -30.45 -3.89 24.69
CA ALA A 742 -30.51 -5.08 25.56
C ALA A 742 -29.40 -6.12 25.36
N THR A 743 -28.52 -5.96 24.36
CA THR A 743 -27.48 -6.94 24.01
C THR A 743 -26.25 -6.27 23.42
N ARG A 744 -25.05 -6.82 23.67
CA ARG A 744 -23.80 -6.50 22.95
C ARG A 744 -23.62 -7.37 21.67
N ASP A 745 -24.71 -7.92 21.13
CA ASP A 745 -24.71 -8.71 19.89
C ASP A 745 -24.76 -7.75 18.68
N TYR A 746 -23.62 -7.11 18.41
CA TYR A 746 -23.54 -6.03 17.43
C TYR A 746 -23.86 -6.49 16.00
N GLU A 747 -23.40 -7.68 15.60
CA GLU A 747 -23.65 -8.23 14.26
C GLU A 747 -25.15 -8.45 13.98
N LYS A 748 -25.86 -9.09 14.92
CA LYS A 748 -27.30 -9.29 14.81
C LYS A 748 -28.06 -7.97 14.93
N THR A 749 -27.57 -7.03 15.72
CA THR A 749 -28.14 -5.68 15.82
C THR A 749 -28.04 -4.95 14.47
N LEU A 750 -26.88 -4.99 13.81
CA LEU A 750 -26.70 -4.45 12.45
C LEU A 750 -27.64 -5.12 11.44
N GLU A 751 -27.77 -6.46 11.47
CA GLU A 751 -28.62 -7.20 10.54
C GLU A 751 -30.07 -6.67 10.45
N PHE A 752 -30.67 -6.29 11.59
CA PHE A 752 -32.03 -5.76 11.63
C PHE A 752 -32.11 -4.23 11.46
N LEU A 753 -31.10 -3.48 11.93
CA LEU A 753 -31.03 -2.03 11.71
C LEU A 753 -30.77 -1.68 10.24
N GLU A 754 -29.88 -2.39 9.55
CA GLU A 754 -29.56 -2.18 8.13
C GLU A 754 -30.77 -2.47 7.23
N LYS A 755 -31.55 -3.52 7.52
CA LYS A 755 -32.83 -3.80 6.84
C LYS A 755 -33.84 -2.68 7.07
N ALA A 756 -34.02 -2.24 8.32
CA ALA A 756 -34.93 -1.16 8.66
C ALA A 756 -34.57 0.16 7.95
N ALA A 757 -33.29 0.49 7.88
CA ALA A 757 -32.76 1.74 7.31
C ALA A 757 -32.96 1.89 5.79
N GLN A 758 -33.40 0.85 5.08
CA GLN A 758 -33.78 0.92 3.67
C GLN A 758 -35.11 1.65 3.46
N SER A 759 -35.99 1.65 4.46
CA SER A 759 -37.34 2.20 4.33
C SER A 759 -37.41 3.68 4.71
N LYS A 760 -38.03 4.51 3.85
CA LYS A 760 -38.20 5.95 4.07
C LYS A 760 -39.19 6.29 5.20
N THR A 761 -39.87 5.30 5.76
CA THR A 761 -40.80 5.44 6.90
C THR A 761 -40.15 5.06 8.24
N THR A 762 -38.93 4.52 8.22
CA THR A 762 -38.17 4.20 9.44
C THR A 762 -37.69 5.48 10.13
N PRO A 763 -37.85 5.61 11.46
CA PRO A 763 -37.31 6.74 12.21
C PRO A 763 -35.79 6.91 12.02
N TYR A 764 -35.34 8.15 11.83
CA TYR A 764 -33.94 8.45 11.47
C TYR A 764 -32.92 8.17 12.59
N ASP A 765 -33.36 7.94 13.83
CA ASP A 765 -32.50 7.46 14.92
C ASP A 765 -31.93 6.05 14.65
N VAL A 766 -32.46 5.33 13.65
CA VAL A 766 -31.81 4.15 13.06
C VAL A 766 -30.37 4.45 12.62
N PHE A 767 -30.06 5.67 12.17
CA PHE A 767 -28.71 6.03 11.73
C PHE A 767 -27.76 6.31 12.90
N PHE A 768 -28.24 6.85 14.03
CA PHE A 768 -27.45 6.92 15.26
C PHE A 768 -27.15 5.52 15.81
N MET A 769 -28.17 4.65 15.90
CA MET A 769 -27.98 3.27 16.35
C MET A 769 -27.04 2.49 15.40
N LEU A 770 -27.15 2.68 14.09
CA LEU A 770 -26.20 2.11 13.13
C LEU A 770 -24.78 2.65 13.34
N GLY A 771 -24.63 3.95 13.61
CA GLY A 771 -23.34 4.57 13.96
C GLY A 771 -22.69 3.87 15.15
N LYS A 772 -23.34 3.87 16.31
CA LYS A 772 -22.77 3.29 17.54
C LYS A 772 -22.60 1.77 17.47
N THR A 773 -23.50 1.06 16.79
CA THR A 773 -23.35 -0.39 16.59
C THR A 773 -22.18 -0.72 15.66
N ASN A 774 -21.99 0.04 14.56
CA ASN A 774 -20.81 -0.15 13.70
C ASN A 774 -19.52 0.21 14.46
N HIS A 775 -19.51 1.31 15.22
CA HIS A 775 -18.35 1.73 16.02
C HIS A 775 -17.91 0.62 16.98
N ASN A 776 -18.82 0.10 17.80
CA ASN A 776 -18.56 -0.98 18.74
C ASN A 776 -18.20 -2.32 18.04
N ALA A 777 -18.65 -2.51 16.80
CA ALA A 777 -18.28 -3.66 15.94
C ALA A 777 -16.93 -3.47 15.21
N TYR A 778 -16.14 -2.46 15.58
CA TYR A 778 -14.89 -2.05 14.91
C TYR A 778 -15.09 -1.69 13.42
N ARG A 779 -16.28 -1.25 12.99
CA ARG A 779 -16.63 -0.84 11.61
C ARG A 779 -16.59 0.67 11.42
N PHE A 780 -15.48 1.30 11.79
CA PHE A 780 -15.39 2.76 11.95
C PHE A 780 -15.77 3.58 10.71
N GLU A 781 -15.37 3.13 9.51
CA GLU A 781 -15.74 3.78 8.24
C GLU A 781 -17.26 3.78 8.00
N ARG A 782 -17.94 2.68 8.37
CA ARG A 782 -19.42 2.58 8.29
C ARG A 782 -20.10 3.36 9.42
N ALA A 783 -19.47 3.44 10.59
CA ALA A 783 -19.93 4.23 11.74
C ALA A 783 -19.97 5.73 11.43
N ALA A 784 -18.86 6.29 10.92
CA ALA A 784 -18.75 7.70 10.56
C ALA A 784 -19.81 8.11 9.52
N LYS A 785 -20.04 7.29 8.49
CA LYS A 785 -21.09 7.52 7.47
C LYS A 785 -22.51 7.45 8.04
N ALA A 786 -22.76 6.57 9.00
CA ALA A 786 -24.05 6.48 9.66
C ALA A 786 -24.31 7.69 10.59
N TYR A 787 -23.28 8.16 11.30
CA TYR A 787 -23.35 9.38 12.11
C TYR A 787 -23.50 10.65 11.27
N GLU A 788 -22.78 10.80 10.16
CA GLU A 788 -22.97 11.88 9.19
C GLU A 788 -24.42 11.90 8.67
N LYS A 789 -24.95 10.72 8.31
CA LYS A 789 -26.35 10.59 7.87
C LYS A 789 -27.35 10.91 8.97
N TYR A 790 -27.06 10.58 10.24
CA TYR A 790 -27.88 11.02 11.37
C TYR A 790 -27.85 12.55 11.55
N LYS A 791 -26.65 13.16 11.48
CA LYS A 791 -26.43 14.61 11.59
C LYS A 791 -27.17 15.42 10.51
N THR A 792 -27.36 14.87 9.32
CA THR A 792 -28.18 15.52 8.25
C THR A 792 -29.70 15.44 8.48
N LEU A 793 -30.17 14.73 9.51
CA LEU A 793 -31.60 14.47 9.78
C LEU A 793 -32.06 14.89 11.18
N ALA A 794 -31.16 14.86 12.16
CA ALA A 794 -31.40 15.27 13.55
C ALA A 794 -31.34 16.79 13.73
N ASN A 795 -31.95 17.30 14.81
CA ASN A 795 -31.84 18.72 15.17
C ASN A 795 -30.66 19.00 16.11
N GLU A 796 -30.23 20.26 16.22
CA GLU A 796 -29.07 20.69 17.02
C GLU A 796 -29.07 20.15 18.46
N LYS A 797 -30.24 20.08 19.11
CA LYS A 797 -30.38 19.55 20.48
C LYS A 797 -30.16 18.03 20.53
N GLU A 798 -30.53 17.29 19.49
CA GLU A 798 -30.31 15.84 19.39
C GLU A 798 -28.87 15.50 18.98
N ILE A 799 -28.25 16.36 18.15
CA ILE A 799 -26.83 16.29 17.79
C ILE A 799 -25.98 16.48 19.04
N ALA A 800 -26.25 17.55 19.82
CA ALA A 800 -25.55 17.80 21.08
C ALA A 800 -25.85 16.76 22.19
N ALA A 801 -27.08 16.24 22.26
CA ALA A 801 -27.44 15.21 23.26
C ALA A 801 -26.85 13.82 22.98
N HIS A 802 -26.35 13.57 21.77
CA HIS A 802 -25.67 12.33 21.37
C HIS A 802 -24.18 12.55 21.04
N ASP A 803 -23.66 13.77 21.22
CA ASP A 803 -22.26 14.16 20.98
C ASP A 803 -21.70 13.66 19.63
N ILE A 804 -22.46 13.90 18.55
CA ILE A 804 -22.21 13.27 17.24
C ILE A 804 -20.87 13.67 16.64
N GLU A 805 -20.42 14.90 16.85
CA GLU A 805 -19.09 15.37 16.47
C GLU A 805 -17.96 14.55 17.11
N ASN A 806 -18.12 14.19 18.40
CA ASN A 806 -17.17 13.34 19.12
C ASN A 806 -17.27 11.88 18.66
N GLU A 807 -18.47 11.31 18.55
CA GLU A 807 -18.69 9.95 18.04
C GLU A 807 -18.13 9.75 16.60
N MET A 808 -18.22 10.76 15.74
CA MET A 808 -17.54 10.78 14.44
C MET A 808 -16.01 10.87 14.59
N SER A 809 -15.51 11.69 15.52
CA SER A 809 -14.08 11.86 15.79
C SER A 809 -13.44 10.57 16.33
N LEU A 810 -14.03 9.96 17.37
CA LEU A 810 -13.63 8.66 17.93
C LEU A 810 -13.58 7.59 16.83
N SER A 811 -14.58 7.55 15.93
CA SER A 811 -14.57 6.65 14.79
C SER A 811 -13.38 6.90 13.84
N MET A 812 -13.07 8.16 13.52
CA MET A 812 -11.94 8.52 12.66
C MET A 812 -10.57 8.23 13.31
N PHE A 813 -10.46 8.39 14.63
CA PHE A 813 -9.28 8.00 15.40
C PHE A 813 -9.14 6.48 15.49
N GLY A 814 -10.23 5.75 15.76
CA GLY A 814 -10.27 4.29 15.72
C GLY A 814 -9.77 3.72 14.40
N LYS A 815 -10.29 4.23 13.27
CA LYS A 815 -9.81 3.90 11.92
C LYS A 815 -8.30 4.17 11.73
N LYS A 816 -7.77 5.24 12.31
CA LYS A 816 -6.34 5.57 12.23
C LYS A 816 -5.47 4.63 13.08
N ILE A 817 -5.95 4.25 14.26
CA ILE A 817 -5.22 3.47 15.27
C ILE A 817 -5.07 2.00 14.85
N VAL A 818 -6.16 1.37 14.40
CA VAL A 818 -6.18 -0.02 13.92
C VAL A 818 -5.40 -0.27 12.63
N ASN A 819 -4.99 0.77 11.92
CA ASN A 819 -4.21 0.67 10.69
C ASN A 819 -2.70 0.51 10.91
N ASN A 820 -2.25 0.59 12.17
CA ASN A 820 -0.87 0.31 12.55
C ASN A 820 -0.85 -0.45 13.89
N PRO A 821 -1.42 -1.67 13.94
CA PRO A 821 -1.53 -2.44 15.17
C PRO A 821 -0.14 -2.90 15.62
N LYS A 822 0.08 -2.97 16.93
CA LYS A 822 1.29 -3.56 17.51
C LYS A 822 1.06 -5.07 17.66
N PRO A 823 1.97 -5.95 17.18
CA PRO A 823 1.85 -7.40 17.28
C PRO A 823 2.43 -7.93 18.59
N ILE A 824 1.71 -8.89 19.19
CA ILE A 824 1.56 -9.08 20.63
C ILE A 824 0.87 -10.46 20.90
N GLU A 825 0.33 -10.80 22.08
CA GLU A 825 -0.02 -12.20 22.48
C GLU A 825 -1.32 -12.37 23.37
N VAL A 826 -1.68 -13.55 24.00
CA VAL A 826 -2.86 -13.78 24.98
C VAL A 826 -2.72 -14.73 26.28
N THR A 827 -1.74 -14.64 27.24
CA THR A 827 -1.41 -15.54 28.42
C THR A 827 -2.58 -15.87 29.35
N GLN A 828 -3.06 -14.83 30.04
CA GLN A 828 -3.68 -14.90 31.34
C GLN A 828 -4.58 -13.68 31.41
N ASN A 829 -5.88 -13.94 31.45
CA ASN A 829 -6.90 -12.96 31.78
C ASN A 829 -7.57 -13.33 33.11
N LYS A 830 -8.26 -12.36 33.72
CA LYS A 830 -8.92 -12.49 35.02
C LYS A 830 -10.08 -11.50 35.14
N THR A 831 -11.32 -11.99 35.13
CA THR A 831 -12.53 -11.17 35.25
C THR A 831 -12.87 -10.75 36.69
N PHE A 832 -13.53 -9.60 36.83
CA PHE A 832 -14.07 -9.08 38.09
C PHE A 832 -15.19 -8.05 37.84
N THR A 833 -15.95 -7.75 38.89
CA THR A 833 -16.94 -6.68 38.91
C THR A 833 -16.28 -5.32 39.16
N GLN A 834 -16.88 -4.24 38.67
CA GLN A 834 -16.45 -2.86 38.97
C GLN A 834 -16.40 -2.57 40.48
N ALA A 835 -17.29 -3.18 41.28
CA ALA A 835 -17.26 -3.06 42.75
C ALA A 835 -15.96 -3.64 43.38
N ASN A 836 -15.34 -4.63 42.72
CA ASN A 836 -14.14 -5.31 43.20
C ASN A 836 -12.84 -4.75 42.59
N PHE A 837 -12.89 -3.66 41.83
CA PHE A 837 -11.75 -3.11 41.07
C PHE A 837 -10.50 -2.86 41.94
N HIS A 838 -10.67 -2.45 43.19
CA HIS A 838 -9.57 -2.27 44.15
C HIS A 838 -8.77 -3.56 44.46
N ASN A 839 -9.31 -4.76 44.17
CA ASN A 839 -8.63 -6.03 44.36
C ASN A 839 -7.71 -6.41 43.18
N ILE A 840 -7.79 -5.69 42.06
CA ILE A 840 -6.87 -5.85 40.91
C ILE A 840 -5.45 -5.60 41.39
N TYR A 841 -5.22 -4.39 41.92
CA TYR A 841 -3.89 -3.90 42.25
C TYR A 841 -3.22 -4.69 43.38
N GLY A 842 -4.03 -5.17 44.35
CA GLY A 842 -3.58 -6.07 45.41
C GLY A 842 -3.31 -7.51 44.96
N SER A 843 -3.47 -7.82 43.66
CA SER A 843 -3.23 -9.14 43.07
C SER A 843 -2.18 -9.15 41.94
N LEU A 844 -1.46 -8.04 41.77
CA LEU A 844 -0.33 -7.91 40.85
C LEU A 844 0.99 -8.19 41.61
N ASP A 845 1.91 -8.92 40.98
CA ASP A 845 3.22 -9.24 41.55
C ASP A 845 4.28 -8.24 41.04
N ILE A 846 4.19 -7.00 41.55
CA ILE A 846 4.89 -5.81 41.05
C ILE A 846 5.49 -4.99 42.19
N GLU A 847 6.56 -4.22 41.92
CA GLU A 847 7.20 -3.36 42.92
C GLU A 847 6.36 -2.12 43.29
N ALA A 848 5.54 -1.67 42.33
CA ALA A 848 4.62 -0.55 42.44
C ALA A 848 3.55 -0.78 43.53
N LYS A 849 3.11 0.30 44.18
CA LYS A 849 2.06 0.22 45.22
C LYS A 849 0.87 1.12 44.92
N PHE A 850 -0.30 0.50 44.87
CA PHE A 850 -1.57 1.18 44.71
C PHE A 850 -2.41 1.07 45.98
N LEU A 851 -3.10 2.16 46.33
CA LEU A 851 -4.00 2.25 47.48
C LEU A 851 -5.26 3.02 47.08
N LEU A 852 -6.40 2.76 47.72
CA LEU A 852 -7.53 3.68 47.65
C LEU A 852 -7.24 4.91 48.51
N ALA A 853 -7.61 6.10 48.02
CA ALA A 853 -7.44 7.33 48.77
C ALA A 853 -8.29 7.31 50.07
N PRO A 854 -7.68 7.62 51.23
CA PRO A 854 -8.42 7.76 52.48
C PRO A 854 -9.32 9.00 52.47
N ASP A 855 -10.29 9.04 53.39
CA ASP A 855 -11.35 10.05 53.40
C ASP A 855 -10.86 11.48 53.74
N ASP A 856 -9.61 11.63 54.20
CA ASP A 856 -8.93 12.92 54.41
C ASP A 856 -8.14 13.41 53.18
N MET A 857 -7.77 12.52 52.25
CA MET A 857 -7.05 12.84 51.01
C MET A 857 -7.96 12.89 49.76
N THR A 858 -9.28 12.89 49.96
CA THR A 858 -10.30 13.02 48.89
C THR A 858 -10.98 14.37 48.93
N SER A 859 -11.22 14.98 47.77
CA SER A 859 -11.81 16.32 47.69
C SER A 859 -13.28 16.35 48.09
N ALA A 860 -13.83 17.55 48.31
CA ALA A 860 -15.26 17.73 48.54
C ALA A 860 -16.11 17.25 47.34
N LYS A 861 -15.57 17.37 46.11
CA LYS A 861 -16.23 16.94 44.88
C LYS A 861 -16.08 15.44 44.64
N ASP A 862 -14.92 14.84 44.96
CA ASP A 862 -14.75 13.36 44.95
C ASP A 862 -15.84 12.69 45.77
N LYS A 863 -16.06 13.19 47.00
CA LYS A 863 -17.10 12.72 47.92
C LYS A 863 -18.51 12.93 47.38
N ALA A 864 -18.78 14.04 46.70
CA ALA A 864 -20.09 14.34 46.11
C ALA A 864 -20.42 13.44 44.90
N GLU A 865 -19.42 13.08 44.10
CA GLU A 865 -19.55 12.14 42.98
C GLU A 865 -19.43 10.65 43.41
N ASN A 866 -19.31 10.38 44.72
CA ASN A 866 -19.03 9.05 45.29
C ASN A 866 -17.79 8.36 44.68
N PHE A 867 -16.79 9.15 44.30
CA PHE A 867 -15.54 8.68 43.73
C PHE A 867 -14.48 8.46 44.81
N LYS A 868 -13.73 7.36 44.70
CA LYS A 868 -12.56 7.08 45.52
C LYS A 868 -11.35 6.88 44.59
N PRO A 869 -10.47 7.89 44.49
CA PRO A 869 -9.23 7.81 43.72
C PRO A 869 -8.40 6.57 44.04
N THR A 870 -7.71 6.07 43.02
CA THR A 870 -6.58 5.16 43.20
C THR A 870 -5.30 5.99 43.25
N MET A 871 -4.51 5.78 44.30
CA MET A 871 -3.22 6.42 44.53
C MET A 871 -2.10 5.45 44.17
N TYR A 872 -1.30 5.80 43.17
CA TYR A 872 -0.06 5.12 42.80
C TYR A 872 1.13 5.76 43.51
N LEU A 873 1.91 4.97 44.24
CA LEU A 873 3.20 5.36 44.81
C LEU A 873 4.33 4.87 43.90
N ASN A 874 5.17 5.80 43.42
CA ASN A 874 6.29 5.48 42.54
C ASN A 874 7.34 4.56 43.19
N ASN A 875 8.19 3.94 42.37
CA ASN A 875 9.19 2.97 42.83
C ASN A 875 10.20 3.60 43.81
N SER A 876 10.60 4.85 43.58
CA SER A 876 11.45 5.64 44.50
C SER A 876 10.77 6.02 45.83
N LYS A 877 9.43 5.87 45.93
CA LYS A 877 8.60 6.24 47.09
C LYS A 877 8.71 7.73 47.48
N THR A 878 8.89 8.57 46.46
CA THR A 878 9.06 10.03 46.52
C THR A 878 7.85 10.78 45.95
N LEU A 879 7.03 10.15 45.11
CA LEU A 879 5.86 10.73 44.44
C LEU A 879 4.65 9.80 44.61
N ILE A 880 3.49 10.39 44.91
CA ILE A 880 2.20 9.74 44.70
C ILE A 880 1.48 10.43 43.53
N TYR A 881 0.91 9.67 42.60
CA TYR A 881 -0.01 10.16 41.56
C TYR A 881 -1.43 9.61 41.80
N PHE A 882 -2.46 10.40 41.48
CA PHE A 882 -3.87 10.02 41.62
C PHE A 882 -4.76 10.98 40.82
N SER A 883 -5.96 10.55 40.42
CA SER A 883 -7.02 11.47 39.97
C SER A 883 -7.77 12.10 41.13
N SER A 884 -8.33 13.28 40.92
CA SER A 884 -9.37 13.83 41.79
C SER A 884 -10.24 14.77 40.99
N TYR A 885 -11.51 14.92 41.36
CA TYR A 885 -12.39 15.95 40.82
C TYR A 885 -11.91 17.40 41.10
N GLY A 886 -10.79 17.57 41.80
CA GLY A 886 -10.33 18.85 42.33
C GLY A 886 -11.36 19.42 43.31
N GLU A 887 -11.28 20.72 43.60
CA GLU A 887 -12.28 21.35 44.48
C GLU A 887 -13.63 21.56 43.77
N ASN A 888 -13.59 21.96 42.49
CA ASN A 888 -14.77 22.47 41.78
C ASN A 888 -15.43 21.45 40.84
N GLY A 889 -14.74 20.38 40.42
CA GLY A 889 -15.24 19.45 39.40
C GLY A 889 -15.39 20.05 38.00
N ALA A 890 -14.99 21.31 37.79
CA ALA A 890 -14.86 21.93 36.48
C ALA A 890 -13.93 21.09 35.59
N ASN A 891 -12.72 20.79 36.08
CA ASN A 891 -11.81 19.86 35.43
C ASN A 891 -12.31 18.39 35.44
N GLY A 892 -13.35 18.06 36.20
CA GLY A 892 -13.54 16.67 36.62
C GLY A 892 -12.26 16.07 37.24
N LYS A 893 -12.06 14.76 37.02
CA LYS A 893 -11.05 13.82 37.58
C LYS A 893 -9.54 14.17 37.41
N ASP A 894 -9.13 15.43 37.23
CA ASP A 894 -7.72 15.90 37.09
C ASP A 894 -6.64 15.03 37.78
N LEU A 895 -5.50 14.78 37.11
CA LEU A 895 -4.36 14.14 37.79
C LEU A 895 -3.68 15.17 38.65
N TYR A 896 -3.41 14.70 39.86
CA TYR A 896 -2.56 15.35 40.81
C TYR A 896 -1.42 14.43 41.19
N PHE A 897 -0.34 15.05 41.64
CA PHE A 897 0.75 14.35 42.28
C PHE A 897 1.21 15.07 43.54
N MET A 898 1.68 14.30 44.52
CA MET A 898 2.23 14.82 45.77
C MET A 898 3.68 14.40 45.92
N LYS A 899 4.53 15.33 46.35
CA LYS A 899 5.95 15.08 46.63
C LYS A 899 6.13 14.72 48.09
N LYS A 900 6.99 13.74 48.38
CA LYS A 900 7.39 13.40 49.74
C LYS A 900 8.35 14.47 50.28
N LEU A 901 8.00 15.06 51.41
CA LEU A 901 8.76 16.13 52.05
C LEU A 901 9.82 15.57 53.04
N PRO A 902 10.89 16.33 53.37
CA PRO A 902 11.98 15.84 54.23
C PRO A 902 11.58 15.43 55.67
N ASN A 903 10.42 15.88 56.12
CA ASN A 903 9.79 15.51 57.40
C ASN A 903 8.97 14.19 57.33
N ASN A 904 8.98 13.49 56.19
CA ASN A 904 8.13 12.33 55.85
C ASN A 904 6.62 12.61 55.73
N THR A 905 6.16 13.87 55.62
CA THR A 905 4.78 14.16 55.16
C THR A 905 4.73 14.29 53.63
N TRP A 906 3.53 14.36 53.07
CA TRP A 906 3.31 14.70 51.66
C TRP A 906 3.13 16.21 51.49
N SER A 907 3.34 16.71 50.27
CA SER A 907 2.93 18.05 49.84
C SER A 907 1.41 18.14 49.66
N GLU A 908 0.90 19.35 49.44
CA GLU A 908 -0.39 19.54 48.79
C GLU A 908 -0.39 18.92 47.37
N ALA A 909 -1.59 18.68 46.85
CA ALA A 909 -1.82 18.04 45.55
C ALA A 909 -1.47 18.99 44.40
N ILE A 910 -0.40 18.69 43.66
CA ILE A 910 0.05 19.48 42.51
C ILE A 910 -0.61 18.93 41.25
N ASN A 911 -1.35 19.78 40.54
CA ASN A 911 -1.98 19.44 39.26
C ASN A 911 -0.91 19.12 38.19
N VAL A 912 -1.09 18.04 37.41
CA VAL A 912 -0.08 17.60 36.42
C VAL A 912 0.02 18.56 35.23
N GLY A 913 -1.08 19.23 34.86
CA GLY A 913 -1.11 20.30 33.86
C GLY A 913 -1.16 19.84 32.41
N ALA A 914 -1.42 20.79 31.50
CA ALA A 914 -1.31 20.56 30.04
C ALA A 914 0.15 20.28 29.62
N PRO A 915 0.41 19.51 28.56
CA PRO A 915 -0.55 18.91 27.61
C PRO A 915 -1.22 17.65 28.16
N VAL A 916 -1.02 17.32 29.43
CA VAL A 916 -1.57 16.11 30.04
C VAL A 916 -2.99 16.31 30.53
N ASN A 917 -3.40 17.41 31.17
CA ASN A 917 -4.83 17.65 31.48
C ASN A 917 -5.51 18.25 30.23
N THR A 918 -6.75 17.85 29.90
CA THR A 918 -7.58 18.48 28.86
C THR A 918 -9.05 18.60 29.28
N SER A 919 -9.89 19.15 28.39
CA SER A 919 -11.35 19.15 28.53
C SER A 919 -12.01 17.77 28.37
N ALA A 920 -11.24 16.69 28.33
CA ALA A 920 -11.67 15.32 28.56
C ALA A 920 -10.52 14.58 29.29
N ASP A 921 -10.29 13.30 29.06
CA ASP A 921 -9.87 12.45 30.16
C ASP A 921 -8.39 12.01 30.21
N GLU A 922 -7.59 12.30 31.28
CA GLU A 922 -6.20 11.82 31.61
C GLU A 922 -5.90 11.13 33.11
N ASP A 923 -5.58 9.87 33.53
CA ASP A 923 -5.66 9.30 34.95
C ASP A 923 -4.88 7.98 35.18
N PHE A 924 -5.54 6.86 35.59
CA PHE A 924 -5.07 5.74 36.45
C PHE A 924 -3.55 5.57 36.41
N PRO A 925 -2.82 6.40 37.17
CA PRO A 925 -1.51 6.85 36.72
C PRO A 925 -0.43 5.86 37.10
N PHE A 926 0.41 5.53 36.14
CA PHE A 926 1.59 4.71 36.36
C PHE A 926 2.82 5.36 35.72
N LEU A 927 3.93 5.39 36.46
CA LEU A 927 5.25 5.74 35.94
C LEU A 927 6.05 4.48 35.62
N SER A 928 6.74 4.51 34.48
CA SER A 928 7.74 3.52 34.09
C SER A 928 8.82 3.33 35.16
N LYS A 929 9.54 2.20 35.12
CA LYS A 929 10.52 1.83 36.16
C LYS A 929 11.68 2.83 36.33
N ASP A 930 11.98 3.62 35.31
CA ASP A 930 12.97 4.72 35.30
C ASP A 930 12.37 6.10 35.64
N GLU A 931 11.07 6.17 35.88
CA GLU A 931 10.27 7.36 36.19
C GLU A 931 10.24 8.44 35.07
N THR A 932 10.63 8.10 33.83
CA THR A 932 10.64 9.03 32.68
C THR A 932 9.34 9.08 31.89
N THR A 933 8.48 8.06 32.00
CA THR A 933 7.27 7.88 31.18
C THR A 933 6.04 7.63 32.04
N LEU A 934 4.90 8.26 31.72
CA LEU A 934 3.60 8.15 32.39
C LEU A 934 2.56 7.48 31.43
N TYR A 935 1.63 6.63 31.91
CA TYR A 935 0.64 5.83 31.10
C TYR A 935 -0.86 5.90 31.57
N PHE A 936 -1.86 6.19 30.68
CA PHE A 936 -3.28 6.56 31.02
C PHE A 936 -4.38 6.57 29.79
N SER A 937 -5.78 6.41 29.87
CA SER A 937 -7.07 6.55 28.96
C SER A 937 -7.92 7.83 28.59
N SER A 938 -7.95 8.29 27.34
CA SER A 938 -8.83 9.44 27.05
C SER A 938 -10.17 9.13 26.41
N LYS A 939 -11.10 10.04 26.72
CA LYS A 939 -12.24 10.49 25.89
C LYS A 939 -11.82 11.71 25.05
N ALA A 940 -10.52 11.83 24.79
CA ALA A 940 -9.72 12.99 24.39
C ALA A 940 -8.52 12.48 23.56
N HIS A 941 -7.46 13.28 23.42
CA HIS A 941 -6.16 13.06 22.75
C HIS A 941 -6.11 12.32 21.38
N GLY A 942 -7.24 11.87 20.85
CA GLY A 942 -7.37 10.98 19.71
C GLY A 942 -7.76 9.54 20.05
N SER A 943 -8.63 9.34 21.04
CA SER A 943 -9.17 8.06 21.50
C SER A 943 -9.95 7.28 20.42
N MET A 944 -9.90 5.94 20.45
CA MET A 944 -10.74 5.06 19.61
C MET A 944 -12.19 5.00 20.08
N GLY A 945 -12.42 5.02 21.39
CA GLY A 945 -13.73 4.94 22.03
C GLY A 945 -13.56 4.84 23.55
N GLY A 946 -14.64 5.04 24.30
CA GLY A 946 -14.65 4.89 25.77
C GLY A 946 -13.48 5.57 26.47
N TYR A 947 -12.47 4.80 26.83
CA TYR A 947 -11.28 5.22 27.57
C TYR A 947 -10.06 4.52 26.89
N ASP A 948 -8.97 5.22 26.48
CA ASP A 948 -7.95 4.73 25.50
C ASP A 948 -6.44 5.12 25.78
N ILE A 949 -5.37 4.27 25.87
CA ILE A 949 -4.04 4.74 26.39
C ILE A 949 -3.40 5.81 25.52
N PHE A 950 -2.84 6.78 26.23
CA PHE A 950 -1.75 7.63 25.86
C PHE A 950 -0.61 7.50 26.87
N LYS A 951 0.62 7.57 26.36
CA LYS A 951 1.80 7.75 27.22
C LYS A 951 2.47 9.09 26.95
N SER A 952 3.10 9.64 27.99
CA SER A 952 3.85 10.89 27.89
C SER A 952 5.23 10.75 28.53
N THR A 953 6.23 11.40 27.95
CA THR A 953 7.63 11.39 28.44
C THR A 953 7.99 12.73 29.07
N TRP A 954 8.74 12.72 30.15
CA TRP A 954 9.21 13.92 30.84
C TRP A 954 10.39 14.58 30.09
N ASP A 955 10.28 15.87 29.76
CA ASP A 955 11.42 16.68 29.29
C ASP A 955 11.96 17.52 30.46
N GLU A 956 13.17 17.19 30.92
CA GLU A 956 13.88 17.90 31.97
C GLU A 956 14.11 19.39 31.65
N LYS A 957 14.27 19.74 30.36
CA LYS A 957 14.63 21.10 29.91
C LYS A 957 13.47 22.07 30.03
N THR A 958 12.25 21.60 29.78
CA THR A 958 11.01 22.37 29.97
C THR A 958 10.39 22.11 31.34
N SER A 959 10.83 21.06 32.05
CA SER A 959 10.20 20.55 33.28
C SER A 959 8.71 20.27 33.08
N SER A 960 8.38 19.62 31.95
CA SER A 960 7.02 19.29 31.55
C SER A 960 6.93 17.92 30.89
N TRP A 961 5.74 17.35 30.94
CA TRP A 961 5.35 16.18 30.15
C TRP A 961 5.20 16.54 28.65
N SER A 962 5.52 15.60 27.76
CA SER A 962 5.29 15.71 26.32
C SER A 962 3.80 15.63 25.98
N THR A 963 3.43 16.02 24.75
CA THR A 963 2.12 15.65 24.19
C THR A 963 1.88 14.14 24.34
N PRO A 964 0.74 13.69 24.89
CA PRO A 964 0.47 12.27 25.07
C PRO A 964 0.33 11.53 23.72
N ILE A 965 0.81 10.29 23.67
CA ILE A 965 0.93 9.47 22.46
C ILE A 965 0.07 8.22 22.62
N ASN A 966 -0.96 8.07 21.77
CA ASN A 966 -1.84 6.91 21.77
C ASN A 966 -1.03 5.61 21.64
N MET A 967 -1.30 4.61 22.48
CA MET A 967 -0.52 3.38 22.47
C MET A 967 -0.90 2.40 21.36
N GLY A 968 -1.91 2.67 20.54
CA GLY A 968 -2.23 1.90 19.34
C GLY A 968 -3.23 0.76 19.61
N ALA A 969 -3.71 0.06 18.58
CA ALA A 969 -4.42 -1.21 18.73
C ALA A 969 -3.42 -2.38 18.81
N PRO A 970 -3.79 -3.56 19.35
CA PRO A 970 -5.06 -3.90 20.01
C PRO A 970 -5.19 -3.37 21.41
N ILE A 971 -4.12 -2.77 21.95
CA ILE A 971 -4.16 -2.02 23.18
C ILE A 971 -5.48 -1.21 23.19
N ASN A 972 -5.66 -0.22 22.35
CA ASN A 972 -6.86 0.63 22.38
C ASN A 972 -8.06 0.06 21.58
N SER A 973 -9.28 0.28 22.09
CA SER A 973 -10.53 -0.31 21.57
C SER A 973 -11.75 0.64 21.62
N PRO A 974 -12.92 0.27 21.05
CA PRO A 974 -14.15 1.07 21.13
C PRO A 974 -14.81 1.19 22.52
N PHE A 975 -14.13 0.83 23.61
CA PHE A 975 -14.73 0.47 24.90
C PHE A 975 -14.03 1.15 26.09
N ASP A 976 -14.48 0.91 27.33
CA ASP A 976 -13.67 1.34 28.49
C ASP A 976 -12.61 0.29 28.76
N ASP A 977 -11.43 0.58 28.27
CA ASP A 977 -10.18 0.15 28.86
C ASP A 977 -10.00 1.01 30.19
N ILE A 978 -9.34 0.60 31.32
CA ILE A 978 -8.82 1.41 32.51
C ILE A 978 -7.70 0.76 33.43
N PHE A 979 -6.50 1.38 33.68
CA PHE A 979 -5.25 1.00 34.51
C PHE A 979 -3.96 0.24 33.91
N TYR A 980 -2.79 0.89 33.60
CA TYR A 980 -1.51 0.26 33.06
C TYR A 980 -0.49 0.01 34.16
N VAL A 981 0.27 -1.08 34.11
CA VAL A 981 1.48 -1.27 34.94
C VAL A 981 2.53 -2.12 34.22
N GLU A 982 3.81 -1.75 34.24
CA GLU A 982 4.96 -2.61 33.87
C GLU A 982 5.36 -3.54 35.04
N GLU A 983 5.89 -4.73 34.74
CA GLU A 983 6.46 -5.69 35.71
C GLU A 983 7.96 -5.43 36.01
#